data_AF-A0A1G9ZIN3-F1
#
_entry.id   AF-A0A1G9ZIN3-F1
#
_cell.length_a   1.000
_cell.length_b   1.000
_cell.length_c   1.000
_cell.angle_alpha   90.00
_cell.angle_beta   90.00
_cell.angle_gamma   90.00
#
_symmetry.space_group_name_H-M   'P 1'
#
loop_
_entity.id
_entity.type
_entity.pdbx_description
1 polymer ?
#
loop_
_entity_poly.entity_id
_entity_poly.type
_entity_poly.pdbx_seq_one_letter_code
_entity_poly.pdbx_strand_id
1 'polypeptide(L)'
;MQYPVWELTFWGGGLTIALLAIFHVYIAHFAVGGGLFLVLTEQKARSLNSKGLLEYLKKHSLFFLLVSMVAGGVTGVGIWFNISLIQPQATSVLIHNFVFLWAIEWLFFLGEIVALLLYYYGFERLSPKNHTIIGWLYFAFAWGSLFIITGIIDFMLTPGKWIVTGNVWDGYFNPSFLPSLFFRTFLAFSVAALFGLVTACFIKDEKDRNAIIKFYVKYLNICLILTFFFGLWYYNILSPLIKTYIFKMTPFYQVYLKTFIYLTPVLMFLGLFMLLKLDINFKRLISFILLIFGILYFGSFEFLREGARKPFVIYNYMYSNSIKPEQVQKINEKGLLKVAKWSRIKEIVPENELKAGKEIFNLECLSCHSIGGWLRDILRLTKKYDVRGLEAQLSGQGKILKYMPPFVGTAKEKQALAKYIIYELQGKKGLDTISYTPPNLKFSMPTFNIEKDEYVLLAWNNMGMHCISDCSSFWVILPPANDLYAQLLKRGETPEIITEGITICYKVEKDFLHPENKIKLWANIKSIFGKDLKPGVGLSGNRVFGKMKLEEEKNLFVADLIPVVPYPESGGFNPYPLVSVEAVDNLTGKVLASTKAVLPTSTEMGCKNCHGGPWKVGGVAGISDITAEDVLKVHDRINRTNLLENAKKGRPVLCQSCHPDPVVGAKGKPGIPSMSAALHGWHASYLSGRGADACSMCHPASATGPTGCLRGVHQARGLSCIDCHGYIEDHALSLLKYELKKGKPVQKLITPLTPRTVSNFKQIVARVPWENEPTCESCHNDAKHVGRSSFNMWTKDGGELYRNSLDATEGLMCASCHNSPHAIYPAMNAYGKDRDNIQPIQYQKMRVSIGAKNNCKVCHKVDMEEDAHH
;
A
#
# COMPACT_ATOMS: atom_id res chain seq x y z
N MET A 1 -26.71 -1.76 6.77
CA MET A 1 -26.95 -0.41 7.32
C MET A 1 -28.44 -0.23 7.65
N GLN A 2 -28.92 -0.98 8.64
CA GLN A 2 -30.34 -0.97 9.04
C GLN A 2 -30.61 -0.12 10.29
N TYR A 3 -29.54 0.39 10.91
CA TYR A 3 -29.56 1.08 12.20
C TYR A 3 -28.89 2.45 12.09
N PRO A 4 -29.29 3.42 12.93
CA PRO A 4 -28.60 4.71 13.02
C PRO A 4 -27.17 4.53 13.57
N VAL A 5 -26.29 5.48 13.25
CA VAL A 5 -24.90 5.50 13.72
C VAL A 5 -24.80 6.34 14.98
N TRP A 6 -24.14 5.81 16.02
CA TRP A 6 -23.81 6.58 17.22
C TRP A 6 -22.47 7.33 17.02
N GLU A 7 -22.55 8.66 16.83
CA GLU A 7 -21.39 9.48 16.45
C GLU A 7 -20.52 9.87 17.67
N LEU A 8 -19.47 9.08 17.95
CA LEU A 8 -18.55 9.29 19.09
C LEU A 8 -17.23 10.03 18.76
N THR A 9 -16.98 10.31 17.47
CA THR A 9 -15.82 11.04 16.92
C THR A 9 -14.47 10.69 17.56
N PHE A 10 -14.04 11.44 18.58
CA PHE A 10 -12.77 11.29 19.30
C PHE A 10 -12.62 9.91 19.97
N TRP A 11 -13.69 9.42 20.59
CA TRP A 11 -13.66 8.14 21.28
C TRP A 11 -13.72 6.97 20.29
N GLY A 12 -14.33 7.17 19.11
CA GLY A 12 -14.46 6.16 18.05
C GLY A 12 -15.22 4.89 18.49
N GLY A 13 -15.64 4.06 17.53
CA GLY A 13 -16.42 2.85 17.85
C GLY A 13 -15.60 1.77 18.59
N GLY A 14 -14.34 1.55 18.18
CA GLY A 14 -13.55 0.42 18.69
C GLY A 14 -12.96 0.59 20.10
N LEU A 15 -12.68 1.82 20.54
CA LEU A 15 -11.95 2.07 21.79
C LEU A 15 -12.82 1.85 23.03
N THR A 16 -14.06 2.32 23.00
CA THR A 16 -14.99 2.17 24.13
C THR A 16 -15.33 0.70 24.36
N ILE A 17 -15.53 -0.08 23.28
CA ILE A 17 -15.66 -1.54 23.36
C ILE A 17 -14.39 -2.15 23.96
N ALA A 18 -13.21 -1.78 23.47
CA ALA A 18 -11.95 -2.35 23.93
C ALA A 18 -11.69 -2.11 25.43
N LEU A 19 -11.87 -0.87 25.90
CA LEU A 19 -11.65 -0.52 27.31
C LEU A 19 -12.61 -1.28 28.24
N LEU A 20 -13.90 -1.29 27.89
CA LEU A 20 -14.92 -1.91 28.71
C LEU A 20 -14.80 -3.44 28.69
N ALA A 21 -14.52 -4.03 27.52
CA ALA A 21 -14.28 -5.47 27.39
C ALA A 21 -13.02 -5.93 28.14
N ILE A 22 -11.90 -5.21 28.04
CA ILE A 22 -10.67 -5.55 28.77
C ILE A 22 -10.93 -5.54 30.28
N PHE A 23 -11.59 -4.50 30.78
CA PHE A 23 -11.87 -4.37 32.22
C PHE A 23 -12.84 -5.45 32.71
N HIS A 24 -14.00 -5.58 32.07
CA HIS A 24 -15.01 -6.56 32.45
C HIS A 24 -14.48 -7.99 32.36
N VAL A 25 -13.85 -8.35 31.24
CA VAL A 25 -13.44 -9.73 31.00
C VAL A 25 -12.28 -10.13 31.92
N TYR A 26 -11.40 -9.19 32.30
CA TYR A 26 -10.38 -9.44 33.32
C TYR A 26 -11.01 -9.79 34.69
N ILE A 27 -12.08 -9.08 35.08
CA ILE A 27 -12.86 -9.38 36.29
C ILE A 27 -13.62 -10.70 36.16
N ALA A 28 -14.22 -10.98 34.99
CA ALA A 28 -14.90 -12.24 34.74
C ALA A 28 -13.93 -13.44 34.81
N HIS A 29 -12.71 -13.30 34.28
CA HIS A 29 -11.66 -14.30 34.39
C HIS A 29 -11.19 -14.49 35.84
N PHE A 30 -11.16 -13.42 36.63
CA PHE A 30 -10.98 -13.51 38.08
C PHE A 30 -12.10 -14.30 38.74
N ALA A 31 -13.37 -14.08 38.36
CA ALA A 31 -14.53 -14.81 38.90
C ALA A 31 -14.44 -16.31 38.59
N VAL A 32 -14.16 -16.68 37.34
CA VAL A 32 -14.05 -18.09 36.92
C VAL A 32 -12.89 -18.79 37.62
N GLY A 33 -11.68 -18.20 37.55
CA GLY A 33 -10.53 -18.83 38.16
C GLY A 33 -10.61 -18.82 39.68
N GLY A 34 -11.06 -17.72 40.28
CA GLY A 34 -11.16 -17.58 41.74
C GLY A 34 -12.12 -18.59 42.35
N GLY A 35 -13.17 -19.00 41.63
CA GLY A 35 -14.03 -20.10 42.04
C GLY A 35 -13.28 -21.39 42.36
N LEU A 36 -12.36 -21.80 41.48
CA LEU A 36 -11.50 -22.95 41.72
C LEU A 36 -10.57 -22.70 42.91
N PHE A 37 -9.96 -21.51 42.99
CA PHE A 37 -9.02 -21.18 44.05
C PHE A 37 -9.66 -21.07 45.43
N LEU A 38 -10.91 -20.64 45.56
CA LEU A 38 -11.65 -20.62 46.83
C LEU A 38 -11.70 -22.03 47.41
N VAL A 39 -12.14 -23.00 46.61
CA VAL A 39 -12.29 -24.39 47.03
C VAL A 39 -10.95 -25.04 47.35
N LEU A 40 -9.96 -24.88 46.47
CA LEU A 40 -8.64 -25.49 46.70
C LEU A 40 -7.93 -24.87 47.90
N THR A 41 -8.12 -23.57 48.12
CA THR A 41 -7.58 -22.89 49.31
C THR A 41 -8.28 -23.36 50.57
N GLU A 42 -9.60 -23.58 50.54
CA GLU A 42 -10.33 -24.17 51.66
C GLU A 42 -9.83 -25.57 52.00
N GLN A 43 -9.73 -26.44 50.99
CA GLN A 43 -9.24 -27.80 51.16
C GLN A 43 -7.83 -27.79 51.76
N LYS A 44 -6.97 -26.89 51.30
CA LYS A 44 -5.63 -26.71 51.85
C LYS A 44 -5.64 -26.15 53.28
N ALA A 45 -6.50 -25.17 53.58
CA ALA A 45 -6.64 -24.62 54.92
C ALA A 45 -7.07 -25.70 55.92
N ARG A 46 -8.02 -26.55 55.51
CA ARG A 46 -8.51 -27.69 56.29
C ARG A 46 -7.46 -28.80 56.42
N SER A 47 -6.73 -29.13 55.36
CA SER A 47 -5.65 -30.15 55.42
C SER A 47 -4.48 -29.71 56.31
N LEU A 48 -4.23 -28.40 56.40
CA LEU A 48 -3.23 -27.81 57.30
C LEU A 48 -3.77 -27.52 58.70
N ASN A 49 -5.06 -27.77 58.95
CA ASN A 49 -5.78 -27.41 60.18
C ASN A 49 -5.54 -25.95 60.63
N SER A 50 -5.42 -25.03 59.67
CA SER A 50 -5.11 -23.62 59.94
C SER A 50 -6.38 -22.77 60.05
N LYS A 51 -6.65 -22.28 61.27
CA LYS A 51 -7.72 -21.32 61.52
C LYS A 51 -7.46 -19.97 60.83
N GLY A 52 -6.18 -19.56 60.76
CA GLY A 52 -5.78 -18.31 60.10
C GLY A 52 -6.07 -18.31 58.60
N LEU A 53 -5.87 -19.45 57.93
CA LEU A 53 -6.21 -19.61 56.52
C LEU A 53 -7.72 -19.61 56.25
N LEU A 54 -8.52 -20.17 57.16
CA LEU A 54 -9.99 -20.12 57.04
C LEU A 54 -10.52 -18.69 57.26
N GLU A 55 -9.93 -17.94 58.21
CA GLU A 55 -10.27 -16.53 58.41
C GLU A 55 -9.87 -15.66 57.20
N TYR A 56 -8.67 -15.89 56.66
CA TYR A 56 -8.24 -15.28 55.40
C TYR A 56 -9.23 -15.60 54.28
N LEU A 57 -9.63 -16.86 54.13
CA LEU A 57 -10.53 -17.28 53.07
C LEU A 57 -11.91 -16.61 53.19
N LYS A 58 -12.45 -16.44 54.40
CA LYS A 58 -13.68 -15.68 54.62
C LYS A 58 -13.54 -14.22 54.18
N LYS A 59 -12.42 -13.55 54.51
CA LYS A 59 -12.14 -12.17 54.08
C LYS A 59 -11.92 -12.06 52.57
N HIS A 60 -11.18 -13.00 51.99
CA HIS A 60 -10.96 -13.08 50.55
C HIS A 60 -12.28 -13.34 49.81
N SER A 61 -13.18 -14.16 50.35
CA SER A 61 -14.50 -14.42 49.77
C SER A 61 -15.37 -13.17 49.71
N LEU A 62 -15.29 -12.28 50.71
CA LEU A 62 -15.95 -10.97 50.66
C LEU A 62 -15.37 -10.07 49.56
N PHE A 63 -14.03 -9.97 49.49
CA PHE A 63 -13.36 -9.23 48.42
C PHE A 63 -13.74 -9.77 47.04
N PHE A 64 -13.69 -11.09 46.90
CA PHE A 64 -14.06 -11.81 45.71
C PHE A 64 -15.50 -11.49 45.31
N LEU A 65 -16.47 -11.61 46.23
CA LEU A 65 -17.87 -11.26 46.01
C LEU A 65 -18.04 -9.82 45.53
N LEU A 66 -17.43 -8.84 46.19
CA LEU A 66 -17.57 -7.43 45.78
C LEU A 66 -17.02 -7.18 44.37
N VAL A 67 -15.88 -7.78 44.03
CA VAL A 67 -15.25 -7.57 42.71
C VAL A 67 -15.96 -8.37 41.61
N SER A 68 -16.21 -9.66 41.81
CA SER A 68 -16.82 -10.52 40.78
C SER A 68 -18.31 -10.22 40.58
N MET A 69 -19.09 -10.17 41.66
CA MET A 69 -20.55 -9.99 41.56
C MET A 69 -20.93 -8.54 41.27
N VAL A 70 -20.42 -7.57 42.04
CA VAL A 70 -20.86 -6.17 41.89
C VAL A 70 -20.17 -5.50 40.69
N ALA A 71 -18.84 -5.42 40.70
CA ALA A 71 -18.12 -4.78 39.60
C ALA A 71 -18.24 -5.59 38.30
N GLY A 72 -18.16 -6.92 38.35
CA GLY A 72 -18.38 -7.79 37.19
C GLY A 72 -19.81 -7.68 36.64
N GLY A 73 -20.83 -7.72 37.50
CA GLY A 73 -22.24 -7.58 37.08
C GLY A 73 -22.53 -6.24 36.37
N VAL A 74 -22.15 -5.12 36.98
CA VAL A 74 -22.36 -3.78 36.41
C VAL A 74 -21.64 -3.62 35.07
N THR A 75 -20.39 -4.07 35.00
CA THR A 75 -19.60 -3.96 33.76
C THR A 75 -20.08 -4.92 32.67
N GLY A 76 -20.68 -6.06 33.03
CA GLY A 76 -21.29 -6.99 32.08
C GLY A 76 -22.50 -6.39 31.38
N VAL A 77 -23.39 -5.74 32.14
CA VAL A 77 -24.49 -4.94 31.59
C VAL A 77 -23.95 -3.81 30.70
N GLY A 78 -22.85 -3.17 31.13
CA GLY A 78 -22.16 -2.15 30.35
C GLY A 78 -21.68 -2.61 28.97
N ILE A 79 -21.20 -3.86 28.83
CA ILE A 79 -20.83 -4.44 27.52
C ILE A 79 -22.04 -4.48 26.61
N TRP A 80 -23.15 -5.03 27.10
CA TRP A 80 -24.37 -5.21 26.30
C TRP A 80 -24.89 -3.90 25.74
N PHE A 81 -24.94 -2.86 26.57
CA PHE A 81 -25.35 -1.52 26.12
C PHE A 81 -24.40 -0.98 25.05
N ASN A 82 -23.09 -1.11 25.28
CA ASN A 82 -22.07 -0.58 24.39
C ASN A 82 -22.06 -1.26 23.01
N ILE A 83 -22.04 -2.61 22.96
CA ILE A 83 -22.03 -3.35 21.68
C ILE A 83 -23.33 -3.17 20.90
N SER A 84 -24.46 -2.95 21.59
CA SER A 84 -25.75 -2.71 20.95
C SER A 84 -25.80 -1.35 20.23
N LEU A 85 -25.10 -0.34 20.75
CA LEU A 85 -25.05 0.98 20.12
C LEU A 85 -23.98 1.10 19.03
N ILE A 86 -22.83 0.44 19.21
CA ILE A 86 -21.69 0.60 18.30
C ILE A 86 -21.72 -0.41 17.16
N GLN A 87 -22.17 -1.65 17.40
CA GLN A 87 -22.25 -2.71 16.39
C GLN A 87 -23.64 -3.38 16.40
N PRO A 88 -24.75 -2.62 16.26
CA PRO A 88 -26.11 -3.14 16.40
C PRO A 88 -26.40 -4.31 15.45
N GLN A 89 -25.89 -4.26 14.22
CA GLN A 89 -26.13 -5.30 13.24
C GLN A 89 -25.43 -6.62 13.60
N ALA A 90 -24.19 -6.57 14.10
CA ALA A 90 -23.46 -7.75 14.54
C ALA A 90 -24.10 -8.33 15.82
N THR A 91 -24.44 -7.47 16.79
CA THR A 91 -25.15 -7.85 18.02
C THR A 91 -26.48 -8.52 17.69
N SER A 92 -27.26 -7.96 16.75
CA SER A 92 -28.50 -8.55 16.26
C SER A 92 -28.28 -9.97 15.71
N VAL A 93 -27.22 -10.21 14.93
CA VAL A 93 -26.92 -11.55 14.39
C VAL A 93 -26.63 -12.53 15.53
N LEU A 94 -25.83 -12.13 16.51
CA LEU A 94 -25.53 -12.98 17.65
C LEU A 94 -26.81 -13.32 18.45
N ILE A 95 -27.72 -12.36 18.66
CA ILE A 95 -28.99 -12.60 19.36
C ILE A 95 -29.84 -13.64 18.62
N HIS A 96 -30.04 -13.48 17.32
CA HIS A 96 -30.90 -14.40 16.56
C HIS A 96 -30.34 -15.82 16.49
N ASN A 97 -29.04 -16.02 16.71
CA ASN A 97 -28.42 -17.34 16.68
C ASN A 97 -28.22 -17.95 18.08
N PHE A 98 -27.95 -17.12 19.10
CA PHE A 98 -27.44 -17.60 20.38
C PHE A 98 -28.22 -17.10 21.60
N VAL A 99 -29.41 -16.51 21.44
CA VAL A 99 -30.23 -16.02 22.57
C VAL A 99 -30.43 -17.08 23.66
N PHE A 100 -30.67 -18.34 23.30
CA PHE A 100 -30.85 -19.42 24.28
C PHE A 100 -29.55 -19.85 24.95
N LEU A 101 -28.41 -19.77 24.24
CA LEU A 101 -27.11 -20.02 24.86
C LEU A 101 -26.77 -18.88 25.83
N TRP A 102 -27.03 -17.62 25.48
CA TRP A 102 -26.93 -16.53 26.45
C TRP A 102 -27.87 -16.69 27.64
N ALA A 103 -29.10 -17.16 27.43
CA ALA A 103 -29.98 -17.47 28.56
C ALA A 103 -29.39 -18.55 29.47
N ILE A 104 -28.74 -19.58 28.91
CA ILE A 104 -28.01 -20.61 29.68
C ILE A 104 -26.83 -20.00 30.45
N GLU A 105 -26.04 -19.12 29.82
CA GLU A 105 -24.98 -18.37 30.52
C GLU A 105 -25.54 -17.59 31.72
N TRP A 106 -26.70 -16.94 31.57
CA TRP A 106 -27.32 -16.17 32.65
C TRP A 106 -27.83 -17.06 33.79
N LEU A 107 -28.29 -18.27 33.48
CA LEU A 107 -28.64 -19.27 34.50
C LEU A 107 -27.40 -19.73 35.26
N PHE A 108 -26.28 -19.95 34.58
CA PHE A 108 -25.00 -20.23 35.23
C PHE A 108 -24.55 -19.06 36.10
N PHE A 109 -24.64 -17.82 35.61
CA PHE A 109 -24.33 -16.62 36.39
C PHE A 109 -25.22 -16.47 37.64
N LEU A 110 -26.52 -16.75 37.53
CA LEU A 110 -27.40 -16.77 38.70
C LEU A 110 -26.98 -17.86 39.70
N GLY A 111 -26.68 -19.06 39.22
CA GLY A 111 -26.17 -20.16 40.03
C GLY A 111 -24.86 -19.79 40.73
N GLU A 112 -23.96 -19.11 40.03
CA GLU A 112 -22.71 -18.56 40.55
C GLU A 112 -22.97 -17.59 41.71
N ILE A 113 -23.86 -16.61 41.54
CA ILE A 113 -24.22 -15.64 42.59
C ILE A 113 -24.78 -16.36 43.83
N VAL A 114 -25.76 -17.26 43.63
CA VAL A 114 -26.41 -17.98 44.73
C VAL A 114 -25.39 -18.83 45.48
N ALA A 115 -24.56 -19.61 44.75
CA ALA A 115 -23.51 -20.42 45.34
C ALA A 115 -22.50 -19.55 46.11
N LEU A 116 -22.12 -18.38 45.58
CA LEU A 116 -21.16 -17.49 46.24
C LEU A 116 -21.70 -16.89 47.54
N LEU A 117 -22.97 -16.47 47.54
CA LEU A 117 -23.62 -15.93 48.74
C LEU A 117 -23.74 -17.03 49.81
N LEU A 118 -24.18 -18.23 49.43
CA LEU A 118 -24.25 -19.38 50.34
C LEU A 118 -22.87 -19.78 50.86
N TYR A 119 -21.84 -19.72 50.03
CA TYR A 119 -20.46 -19.95 50.43
C TYR A 119 -20.03 -18.93 51.48
N TYR A 120 -20.14 -17.62 51.18
CA TYR A 120 -19.71 -16.57 52.08
C TYR A 120 -20.44 -16.56 53.43
N TYR A 121 -21.77 -16.67 53.43
CA TYR A 121 -22.57 -16.71 54.67
C TYR A 121 -22.56 -18.08 55.36
N GLY A 122 -22.06 -19.11 54.66
CA GLY A 122 -22.04 -20.50 55.12
C GLY A 122 -20.86 -20.87 56.01
N PHE A 123 -19.82 -20.03 56.11
CA PHE A 123 -18.58 -20.34 56.85
C PHE A 123 -18.80 -20.83 58.30
N GLU A 124 -19.81 -20.30 58.99
CA GLU A 124 -20.13 -20.65 60.38
C GLU A 124 -21.40 -21.50 60.51
N ARG A 125 -22.16 -21.68 59.42
CA ARG A 125 -23.49 -22.32 59.42
C ARG A 125 -23.50 -23.70 58.78
N LEU A 126 -22.55 -23.99 57.90
CA LEU A 126 -22.50 -25.24 57.14
C LEU A 126 -21.39 -26.16 57.63
N SER A 127 -21.62 -27.46 57.48
CA SER A 127 -20.56 -28.45 57.70
C SER A 127 -19.44 -28.27 56.67
N PRO A 128 -18.17 -28.62 57.01
CA PRO A 128 -17.04 -28.50 56.09
C PRO A 128 -17.26 -29.15 54.72
N LYS A 129 -17.92 -30.31 54.71
CA LYS A 129 -18.28 -31.04 53.48
C LYS A 129 -19.24 -30.24 52.62
N ASN A 130 -20.33 -29.74 53.20
CA ASN A 130 -21.34 -28.98 52.47
C ASN A 130 -20.80 -27.64 51.98
N HIS A 131 -19.97 -26.96 52.77
CA HIS A 131 -19.32 -25.72 52.38
C HIS A 131 -18.39 -25.90 51.16
N THR A 132 -17.58 -26.97 51.18
CA THR A 132 -16.71 -27.33 50.04
C THR A 132 -17.52 -27.69 48.79
N ILE A 133 -18.64 -28.41 48.95
CA ILE A 133 -19.55 -28.73 47.82
C ILE A 133 -20.10 -27.46 47.19
N ILE A 134 -20.55 -26.49 47.98
CA ILE A 134 -21.06 -25.21 47.46
C ILE A 134 -19.97 -24.46 46.69
N GLY A 135 -18.73 -24.45 47.18
CA GLY A 135 -17.63 -23.85 46.42
C GLY A 135 -17.36 -24.57 45.09
N TRP A 136 -17.46 -25.90 45.04
CA TRP A 136 -17.36 -26.65 43.76
C TRP A 136 -18.52 -26.34 42.82
N LEU A 137 -19.74 -26.16 43.34
CA LEU A 137 -20.88 -25.72 42.55
C LEU A 137 -20.66 -24.32 41.96
N TYR A 138 -20.13 -23.38 42.77
CA TYR A 138 -19.72 -22.07 42.26
C TYR A 138 -18.75 -22.22 41.07
N PHE A 139 -17.68 -23.00 41.23
CA PHE A 139 -16.70 -23.19 40.16
C PHE A 139 -17.33 -23.81 38.91
N ALA A 140 -18.18 -24.82 39.08
CA ALA A 140 -18.87 -25.47 37.96
C ALA A 140 -19.77 -24.49 37.19
N PHE A 141 -20.51 -23.64 37.91
CA PHE A 141 -21.34 -22.60 37.29
C PHE A 141 -20.49 -21.52 36.61
N ALA A 142 -19.46 -20.99 37.27
CA ALA A 142 -18.60 -19.96 36.67
C ALA A 142 -17.86 -20.49 35.42
N TRP A 143 -17.34 -21.72 35.48
CA TRP A 143 -16.74 -22.36 34.31
C TRP A 143 -17.78 -22.67 33.22
N GLY A 144 -19.02 -23.01 33.59
CA GLY A 144 -20.15 -23.15 32.68
C GLY A 144 -20.44 -21.84 31.92
N SER A 145 -20.42 -20.69 32.60
CA SER A 145 -20.51 -19.37 31.96
C SER A 145 -19.38 -19.16 30.96
N LEU A 146 -18.13 -19.47 31.34
CA LEU A 146 -16.97 -19.39 30.43
C LEU A 146 -17.14 -20.29 29.20
N PHE A 147 -17.59 -21.52 29.41
CA PHE A 147 -17.83 -22.51 28.34
C PHE A 147 -18.80 -21.95 27.29
N ILE A 148 -19.94 -21.42 27.76
CA ILE A 148 -20.99 -20.87 26.90
C ILE A 148 -20.54 -19.61 26.15
N ILE A 149 -19.98 -18.62 26.85
CA ILE A 149 -19.61 -17.36 26.21
C ILE A 149 -18.47 -17.51 25.20
N THR A 150 -17.57 -18.48 25.43
CA THR A 150 -16.43 -18.76 24.55
C THR A 150 -16.91 -19.13 23.15
N GLY A 151 -17.91 -20.03 23.02
CA GLY A 151 -18.47 -20.40 21.71
C GLY A 151 -19.04 -19.22 20.92
N ILE A 152 -19.74 -18.31 21.61
CA ILE A 152 -20.36 -17.13 21.00
C ILE A 152 -19.31 -16.11 20.54
N ILE A 153 -18.28 -15.86 21.35
CA ILE A 153 -17.22 -14.89 21.02
C ILE A 153 -16.34 -15.42 19.88
N ASP A 154 -16.02 -16.70 19.91
CA ASP A 154 -15.14 -17.34 18.92
C ASP A 154 -15.82 -17.54 17.57
N PHE A 155 -17.14 -17.68 17.56
CA PHE A 155 -17.95 -17.65 16.34
C PHE A 155 -17.65 -16.40 15.49
N MET A 156 -17.41 -15.25 16.11
CA MET A 156 -17.08 -14.02 15.38
C MET A 156 -15.73 -14.10 14.65
N LEU A 157 -14.81 -14.94 15.13
CA LEU A 157 -13.49 -15.14 14.56
C LEU A 157 -13.48 -16.28 13.53
N THR A 158 -14.10 -17.41 13.85
CA THR A 158 -14.19 -18.57 12.94
C THR A 158 -15.61 -19.12 12.87
N PRO A 159 -16.58 -18.48 12.19
CA PRO A 159 -17.96 -18.99 12.17
C PRO A 159 -18.10 -20.39 11.53
N GLY A 160 -17.07 -20.88 10.84
CA GLY A 160 -17.00 -22.27 10.42
C GLY A 160 -18.11 -22.66 9.43
N LYS A 161 -18.72 -23.82 9.64
CA LYS A 161 -19.78 -24.35 8.76
C LYS A 161 -21.07 -23.55 8.82
N TRP A 162 -21.28 -22.76 9.88
CA TRP A 162 -22.47 -21.94 10.06
C TRP A 162 -22.74 -20.98 8.89
N ILE A 163 -21.70 -20.49 8.21
CA ILE A 163 -21.86 -19.61 7.03
C ILE A 163 -22.75 -20.27 5.96
N VAL A 164 -22.69 -21.60 5.85
CA VAL A 164 -23.45 -22.38 4.87
C VAL A 164 -24.71 -22.97 5.50
N THR A 165 -24.62 -23.51 6.72
CA THR A 165 -25.71 -24.29 7.32
C THR A 165 -26.74 -23.45 8.07
N GLY A 166 -26.34 -22.29 8.60
CA GLY A 166 -27.13 -21.50 9.54
C GLY A 166 -27.42 -22.22 10.87
N ASN A 167 -26.84 -23.40 11.10
CA ASN A 167 -27.12 -24.23 12.28
C ASN A 167 -26.39 -23.67 13.52
N VAL A 168 -27.14 -23.44 14.60
CA VAL A 168 -26.60 -22.88 15.85
C VAL A 168 -25.40 -23.65 16.39
N TRP A 169 -25.42 -24.98 16.34
CA TRP A 169 -24.34 -25.81 16.89
C TRP A 169 -23.08 -25.77 16.04
N ASP A 170 -23.19 -25.65 14.71
CA ASP A 170 -22.04 -25.44 13.83
C ASP A 170 -21.36 -24.09 14.10
N GLY A 171 -22.13 -23.08 14.51
CA GLY A 171 -21.60 -21.77 14.88
C GLY A 171 -20.97 -21.77 16.28
N TYR A 172 -21.63 -22.44 17.23
CA TYR A 172 -21.16 -22.52 18.61
C TYR A 172 -19.89 -23.37 18.74
N PHE A 173 -19.89 -24.60 18.22
CA PHE A 173 -18.72 -25.48 18.17
C PHE A 173 -17.83 -25.18 16.96
N ASN A 174 -17.48 -23.90 16.83
CA ASN A 174 -16.61 -23.44 15.77
C ASN A 174 -15.17 -23.96 15.88
N PRO A 175 -14.36 -23.88 14.81
CA PRO A 175 -12.97 -24.35 14.82
C PRO A 175 -12.08 -23.77 15.93
N SER A 176 -12.35 -22.54 16.40
CA SER A 176 -11.61 -21.93 17.52
C SER A 176 -12.10 -22.33 18.91
N PHE A 177 -13.26 -22.94 19.04
CA PHE A 177 -13.93 -23.16 20.33
C PHE A 177 -13.04 -23.87 21.34
N LEU A 178 -12.56 -25.09 21.03
CA LEU A 178 -11.73 -25.86 21.95
C LEU A 178 -10.39 -25.18 22.26
N PRO A 179 -9.57 -24.73 21.28
CA PRO A 179 -8.33 -24.03 21.56
C PRO A 179 -8.53 -22.81 22.48
N SER A 180 -9.57 -22.02 22.22
CA SER A 180 -9.88 -20.81 22.98
C SER A 180 -10.44 -21.13 24.37
N LEU A 181 -11.28 -22.15 24.52
CA LEU A 181 -11.81 -22.59 25.81
C LEU A 181 -10.69 -22.98 26.77
N PHE A 182 -9.76 -23.82 26.32
CA PHE A 182 -8.61 -24.20 27.14
C PHE A 182 -7.70 -23.00 27.41
N PHE A 183 -7.40 -22.20 26.38
CA PHE A 183 -6.60 -20.99 26.53
C PHE A 183 -7.18 -20.05 27.60
N ARG A 184 -8.48 -19.71 27.50
CA ARG A 184 -9.18 -18.81 28.42
C ARG A 184 -9.34 -19.41 29.81
N THR A 185 -9.51 -20.74 29.92
CA THR A 185 -9.56 -21.43 31.22
C THR A 185 -8.26 -21.25 32.00
N PHE A 186 -7.12 -21.55 31.37
CA PHE A 186 -5.82 -21.39 32.05
C PHE A 186 -5.44 -19.93 32.25
N LEU A 187 -5.83 -19.05 31.33
CA LEU A 187 -5.67 -17.61 31.51
C LEU A 187 -6.49 -17.11 32.72
N ALA A 188 -7.72 -17.57 32.90
CA ALA A 188 -8.56 -17.25 34.05
C ALA A 188 -7.91 -17.72 35.36
N PHE A 189 -7.32 -18.91 35.37
CA PHE A 189 -6.59 -19.42 36.53
C PHE A 189 -5.35 -18.58 36.84
N SER A 190 -4.61 -18.15 35.82
CA SER A 190 -3.49 -17.22 36.00
C SER A 190 -3.96 -15.89 36.58
N VAL A 191 -5.05 -15.30 36.07
CA VAL A 191 -5.61 -14.04 36.59
C VAL A 191 -6.04 -14.19 38.05
N ALA A 192 -6.71 -15.28 38.39
CA ALA A 192 -7.11 -15.56 39.76
C ALA A 192 -5.92 -15.67 40.72
N ALA A 193 -4.81 -16.27 40.27
CA ALA A 193 -3.58 -16.31 41.05
C ALA A 193 -3.00 -14.90 41.27
N LEU A 194 -3.07 -13.99 40.29
CA LEU A 194 -2.59 -12.60 40.46
C LEU A 194 -3.37 -11.85 41.54
N PHE A 195 -4.70 -11.91 41.51
CA PHE A 195 -5.55 -11.32 42.56
C PHE A 195 -5.32 -11.99 43.92
N GLY A 196 -5.18 -13.32 43.93
CA GLY A 196 -4.88 -14.09 45.13
C GLY A 196 -3.54 -13.71 45.77
N LEU A 197 -2.51 -13.41 44.97
CA LEU A 197 -1.22 -12.92 45.47
C LEU A 197 -1.34 -11.58 46.19
N VAL A 198 -2.15 -10.65 45.66
CA VAL A 198 -2.41 -9.36 46.32
C VAL A 198 -3.02 -9.60 47.69
N THR A 199 -4.11 -10.36 47.78
CA THR A 199 -4.78 -10.59 49.07
C THR A 199 -3.92 -11.42 50.04
N ALA A 200 -3.12 -12.36 49.52
CA ALA A 200 -2.21 -13.17 50.34
C ALA A 200 -1.14 -12.32 51.04
N CYS A 201 -0.65 -11.25 50.40
CA CYS A 201 0.31 -10.32 51.00
C CYS A 201 -0.24 -9.51 52.19
N PHE A 202 -1.54 -9.58 52.48
CA PHE A 202 -2.17 -8.95 53.65
C PHE A 202 -2.49 -9.94 54.78
N ILE A 203 -2.13 -11.23 54.63
CA ILE A 203 -2.21 -12.21 55.71
C ILE A 203 -1.20 -11.85 56.81
N LYS A 204 -1.69 -11.72 58.06
CA LYS A 204 -0.87 -11.34 59.22
C LYS A 204 0.15 -12.43 59.59
N ASP A 205 -0.31 -13.67 59.74
CA ASP A 205 0.55 -14.81 60.07
C ASP A 205 1.54 -15.11 58.93
N GLU A 206 2.83 -15.18 59.25
CA GLU A 206 3.88 -15.35 58.25
C GLU A 206 3.90 -16.75 57.62
N LYS A 207 3.61 -17.78 58.43
CA LYS A 207 3.63 -19.17 57.98
C LYS A 207 2.51 -19.41 56.96
N ASP A 208 1.30 -18.99 57.31
CA ASP A 208 0.11 -19.04 56.47
C ASP A 208 0.29 -18.17 55.20
N ARG A 209 0.83 -16.95 55.35
CA ARG A 209 1.13 -16.06 54.22
C ARG A 209 2.07 -16.72 53.22
N ASN A 210 3.21 -17.24 53.68
CA ASN A 210 4.20 -17.87 52.80
C ASN A 210 3.65 -19.16 52.16
N ALA A 211 2.84 -19.94 52.89
CA ALA A 211 2.20 -21.16 52.37
C ALA A 211 1.22 -20.88 51.23
N ILE A 212 0.48 -19.76 51.32
CA ILE A 212 -0.48 -19.32 50.30
C ILE A 212 0.20 -18.60 49.13
N ILE A 213 1.21 -17.77 49.37
CA ILE A 213 2.02 -17.18 48.29
C ILE A 213 2.65 -18.31 47.45
N LYS A 214 3.27 -19.31 48.09
CA LYS A 214 3.83 -20.47 47.38
C LYS A 214 2.79 -21.23 46.55
N PHE A 215 1.57 -21.31 47.05
CA PHE A 215 0.45 -21.91 46.34
C PHE A 215 0.10 -21.12 45.07
N TYR A 216 -0.22 -19.84 45.21
CA TYR A 216 -0.59 -19.00 44.07
C TYR A 216 0.53 -18.87 43.04
N VAL A 217 1.79 -18.72 43.46
CA VAL A 217 2.94 -18.67 42.54
C VAL A 217 3.07 -19.97 41.74
N LYS A 218 2.91 -21.14 42.37
CA LYS A 218 2.96 -22.44 41.67
C LYS A 218 1.90 -22.50 40.58
N TYR A 219 0.65 -22.14 40.91
CA TYR A 219 -0.45 -22.18 39.93
C TYR A 219 -0.29 -21.14 38.83
N LEU A 220 0.12 -19.91 39.17
CA LEU A 220 0.38 -18.86 38.19
C LEU A 220 1.33 -19.37 37.10
N ASN A 221 2.46 -19.96 37.49
CA ASN A 221 3.45 -20.46 36.55
C ASN A 221 2.95 -21.64 35.71
N ILE A 222 2.29 -22.64 36.33
CA ILE A 222 1.72 -23.78 35.59
C ILE A 222 0.67 -23.30 34.59
N CYS A 223 -0.23 -22.42 35.01
CA CYS A 223 -1.31 -21.92 34.17
C CYS A 223 -0.79 -21.01 33.05
N LEU A 224 0.26 -20.21 33.28
CA LEU A 224 0.90 -19.42 32.21
C LEU A 224 1.58 -20.32 31.16
N ILE A 225 2.23 -21.40 31.58
CA ILE A 225 2.80 -22.40 30.66
C ILE A 225 1.70 -23.04 29.80
N LEU A 226 0.60 -23.47 30.43
CA LEU A 226 -0.53 -24.05 29.71
C LEU A 226 -1.19 -23.02 28.78
N THR A 227 -1.39 -21.79 29.24
CA THR A 227 -1.89 -20.67 28.42
C THR A 227 -1.02 -20.48 27.18
N PHE A 228 0.30 -20.56 27.31
CA PHE A 228 1.20 -20.48 26.16
C PHE A 228 1.00 -21.64 25.16
N PHE A 229 0.94 -22.88 25.63
CA PHE A 229 0.72 -24.05 24.77
C PHE A 229 -0.63 -24.03 24.06
N PHE A 230 -1.71 -23.72 24.78
CA PHE A 230 -3.05 -23.57 24.18
C PHE A 230 -3.12 -22.34 23.27
N GLY A 231 -2.32 -21.30 23.55
CA GLY A 231 -2.15 -20.15 22.66
C GLY A 231 -1.49 -20.51 21.34
N LEU A 232 -0.53 -21.45 21.33
CA LEU A 232 0.05 -21.99 20.10
C LEU A 232 -0.96 -22.80 19.30
N TRP A 233 -1.79 -23.62 19.97
CA TRP A 233 -2.88 -24.32 19.30
C TRP A 233 -3.87 -23.32 18.68
N TYR A 234 -4.26 -22.29 19.44
CA TYR A 234 -5.16 -21.26 18.96
C TYR A 234 -4.57 -20.44 17.80
N TYR A 235 -3.27 -20.11 17.84
CA TYR A 235 -2.59 -19.48 16.71
C TYR A 235 -2.63 -20.35 15.45
N ASN A 236 -2.45 -21.67 15.60
CA ASN A 236 -2.34 -22.57 14.47
C ASN A 236 -3.63 -22.72 13.65
N ILE A 237 -4.81 -22.53 14.26
CA ILE A 237 -6.09 -22.55 13.55
C ILE A 237 -6.30 -21.33 12.64
N LEU A 238 -5.55 -20.23 12.84
CA LEU A 238 -5.70 -19.02 12.04
C LEU A 238 -5.22 -19.24 10.60
N SER A 239 -5.91 -18.63 9.64
CA SER A 239 -5.53 -18.74 8.23
C SER A 239 -4.14 -18.13 7.96
N PRO A 240 -3.38 -18.63 6.96
CA PRO A 240 -2.07 -18.07 6.59
C PRO A 240 -2.11 -16.58 6.25
N LEU A 241 -3.23 -16.10 5.69
CA LEU A 241 -3.46 -14.70 5.38
C LEU A 241 -3.52 -13.85 6.66
N ILE A 242 -4.33 -14.27 7.65
CA ILE A 242 -4.45 -13.60 8.95
C ILE A 242 -3.09 -13.59 9.66
N LYS A 243 -2.40 -14.74 9.67
CA LYS A 243 -1.06 -14.88 10.25
C LYS A 243 -0.08 -13.88 9.62
N THR A 244 -0.10 -13.76 8.30
CA THR A 244 0.78 -12.82 7.57
C THR A 244 0.41 -11.36 7.82
N TYR A 245 -0.87 -11.06 7.97
CA TYR A 245 -1.30 -9.69 8.22
C TYR A 245 -0.96 -9.21 9.65
N ILE A 246 -1.45 -9.91 10.69
CA ILE A 246 -1.29 -9.48 12.09
C ILE A 246 0.18 -9.60 12.50
N PHE A 247 0.76 -10.78 12.33
CA PHE A 247 2.04 -11.14 12.95
C PHE A 247 3.23 -10.76 12.07
N LYS A 248 3.01 -10.04 10.96
CA LYS A 248 4.02 -9.97 9.88
C LYS A 248 3.99 -8.71 9.03
N MET A 249 2.86 -8.02 8.85
CA MET A 249 2.77 -6.80 8.02
C MET A 249 2.40 -5.53 8.79
N THR A 250 1.85 -5.66 10.00
CA THR A 250 1.29 -4.52 10.73
C THR A 250 2.08 -4.22 12.01
N PRO A 251 2.91 -3.15 12.03
CA PRO A 251 3.67 -2.78 13.22
C PRO A 251 2.82 -2.59 14.47
N PHE A 252 1.57 -2.11 14.31
CA PHE A 252 0.62 -1.96 15.41
C PHE A 252 0.39 -3.27 16.18
N TYR A 253 0.08 -4.37 15.49
CA TYR A 253 -0.16 -5.67 16.14
C TYR A 253 1.10 -6.38 16.62
N GLN A 254 2.26 -6.08 16.00
CA GLN A 254 3.55 -6.59 16.45
C GLN A 254 3.89 -6.14 17.87
N VAL A 255 3.51 -4.91 18.24
CA VAL A 255 3.72 -4.41 19.60
C VAL A 255 2.96 -5.30 20.59
N TYR A 256 1.66 -5.54 20.38
CA TYR A 256 0.86 -6.39 21.27
C TYR A 256 1.33 -7.84 21.30
N LEU A 257 1.75 -8.40 20.16
CA LEU A 257 2.35 -9.75 20.11
C LEU A 257 3.60 -9.84 20.97
N LYS A 258 4.52 -8.88 20.82
CA LYS A 258 5.75 -8.82 21.60
C LYS A 258 5.44 -8.62 23.08
N THR A 259 4.50 -7.74 23.42
CA THR A 259 4.02 -7.53 24.78
C THR A 259 3.50 -8.84 25.39
N PHE A 260 2.65 -9.58 24.68
CA PHE A 260 2.13 -10.88 25.13
C PHE A 260 3.27 -11.88 25.38
N ILE A 261 4.19 -12.03 24.42
CA ILE A 261 5.30 -12.99 24.52
C ILE A 261 6.28 -12.61 25.65
N TYR A 262 6.66 -11.33 25.77
CA TYR A 262 7.65 -10.89 26.76
C TYR A 262 7.07 -10.75 28.17
N LEU A 263 5.79 -10.39 28.32
CA LEU A 263 5.17 -10.33 29.65
C LEU A 263 4.96 -11.72 30.25
N THR A 264 4.82 -12.77 29.44
CA THR A 264 4.69 -14.16 29.95
C THR A 264 5.85 -14.55 30.89
N PRO A 265 7.13 -14.54 30.48
CA PRO A 265 8.25 -14.86 31.36
C PRO A 265 8.46 -13.81 32.47
N VAL A 266 8.11 -12.54 32.26
CA VAL A 266 8.20 -11.50 33.30
C VAL A 266 7.23 -11.79 34.45
N LEU A 267 5.97 -12.14 34.15
CA LEU A 267 4.98 -12.54 35.15
C LEU A 267 5.42 -13.78 35.92
N MET A 268 5.96 -14.78 35.20
CA MET A 268 6.52 -16.00 35.81
C MET A 268 7.68 -15.68 36.76
N PHE A 269 8.66 -14.90 36.30
CA PHE A 269 9.83 -14.51 37.09
C PHE A 269 9.43 -13.70 38.32
N LEU A 270 8.62 -12.65 38.16
CA LEU A 270 8.16 -11.83 39.29
C LEU A 270 7.37 -12.66 40.31
N GLY A 271 6.54 -13.60 39.84
CA GLY A 271 5.86 -14.56 40.71
C GLY A 271 6.84 -15.43 41.50
N LEU A 272 7.83 -16.04 40.82
CA LEU A 272 8.86 -16.85 41.49
C LEU A 272 9.72 -16.03 42.45
N PHE A 273 10.01 -14.78 42.10
CA PHE A 273 10.78 -13.85 42.93
C PHE A 273 10.09 -13.57 44.28
N MET A 274 8.75 -13.59 44.33
CA MET A 274 8.00 -13.46 45.60
C MET A 274 8.24 -14.63 46.58
N LEU A 275 8.80 -15.76 46.12
CA LEU A 275 9.16 -16.89 47.00
C LEU A 275 10.43 -16.64 47.81
N LEU A 276 11.22 -15.61 47.46
CA LEU A 276 12.39 -15.21 48.24
C LEU A 276 11.99 -14.59 49.58
N LYS A 277 12.94 -14.53 50.50
CA LYS A 277 12.80 -13.84 51.79
C LYS A 277 12.91 -12.32 51.57
N LEU A 278 11.81 -11.73 51.12
CA LEU A 278 11.67 -10.30 50.86
C LEU A 278 10.84 -9.63 51.98
N ASP A 279 11.09 -8.33 52.18
CA ASP A 279 10.24 -7.47 53.01
C ASP A 279 8.78 -7.49 52.53
N ILE A 280 7.83 -7.38 53.46
CA ILE A 280 6.41 -7.48 53.17
C ILE A 280 5.89 -6.33 52.30
N ASN A 281 6.41 -5.12 52.48
CA ASN A 281 6.01 -3.98 51.65
C ASN A 281 6.52 -4.17 50.22
N PHE A 282 7.70 -4.78 50.06
CA PHE A 282 8.22 -5.13 48.75
C PHE A 282 7.39 -6.24 48.08
N LYS A 283 6.97 -7.28 48.82
CA LYS A 283 6.04 -8.30 48.29
C LYS A 283 4.69 -7.70 47.87
N ARG A 284 4.15 -6.75 48.64
CA ARG A 284 2.93 -6.01 48.28
C ARG A 284 3.13 -5.23 46.98
N LEU A 285 4.22 -4.48 46.86
CA LEU A 285 4.55 -3.74 45.64
C LEU A 285 4.61 -4.66 44.42
N ILE A 286 5.34 -5.78 44.53
CA ILE A 286 5.43 -6.78 43.45
C ILE A 286 4.05 -7.34 43.08
N SER A 287 3.19 -7.62 44.08
CA SER A 287 1.84 -8.15 43.81
C SER A 287 0.96 -7.16 43.02
N PHE A 288 1.05 -5.85 43.28
CA PHE A 288 0.34 -4.84 42.51
C PHE A 288 0.92 -4.67 41.10
N ILE A 289 2.26 -4.72 40.95
CA ILE A 289 2.91 -4.71 39.63
C ILE A 289 2.46 -5.91 38.81
N LEU A 290 2.43 -7.11 39.40
CA LEU A 290 1.94 -8.33 38.79
C LEU A 290 0.49 -8.19 38.31
N LEU A 291 -0.38 -7.55 39.12
CA LEU A 291 -1.77 -7.30 38.74
C LEU A 291 -1.90 -6.34 37.54
N ILE A 292 -1.12 -5.25 37.52
CA ILE A 292 -1.08 -4.30 36.39
C ILE A 292 -0.56 -5.00 35.12
N PHE A 293 0.53 -5.76 35.24
CA PHE A 293 1.07 -6.53 34.12
C PHE A 293 0.11 -7.62 33.65
N GLY A 294 -0.70 -8.19 34.54
CA GLY A 294 -1.80 -9.09 34.20
C GLY A 294 -2.85 -8.43 33.29
N ILE A 295 -3.27 -7.21 33.61
CA ILE A 295 -4.20 -6.44 32.76
C ILE A 295 -3.57 -6.13 31.40
N LEU A 296 -2.30 -5.71 31.37
CA LEU A 296 -1.60 -5.44 30.10
C LEU A 296 -1.44 -6.70 29.26
N TYR A 297 -1.12 -7.84 29.89
CA TYR A 297 -1.02 -9.14 29.25
C TYR A 297 -2.36 -9.56 28.65
N PHE A 298 -3.44 -9.48 29.42
CA PHE A 298 -4.80 -9.78 28.96
C PHE A 298 -5.23 -8.84 27.82
N GLY A 299 -5.03 -7.53 27.99
CA GLY A 299 -5.38 -6.54 26.98
C GLY A 299 -4.62 -6.75 25.67
N SER A 300 -3.34 -7.14 25.73
CA SER A 300 -2.56 -7.45 24.53
C SER A 300 -3.15 -8.61 23.73
N PHE A 301 -3.67 -9.64 24.41
CA PHE A 301 -4.37 -10.75 23.77
C PHE A 301 -5.69 -10.30 23.12
N GLU A 302 -6.53 -9.52 23.80
CA GLU A 302 -7.80 -9.06 23.23
C GLU A 302 -7.60 -8.18 21.99
N PHE A 303 -6.55 -7.34 21.96
CA PHE A 303 -6.17 -6.61 20.73
C PHE A 303 -5.73 -7.53 19.59
N LEU A 304 -4.99 -8.61 19.88
CA LEU A 304 -4.59 -9.60 18.87
C LEU A 304 -5.81 -10.35 18.32
N ARG A 305 -6.74 -10.78 19.19
CA ARG A 305 -7.99 -11.43 18.81
C ARG A 305 -8.86 -10.51 17.94
N GLU A 306 -9.03 -9.25 18.35
CA GLU A 306 -9.76 -8.24 17.57
C GLU A 306 -9.11 -8.01 16.20
N GLY A 307 -7.76 -7.96 16.15
CA GLY A 307 -7.02 -7.87 14.91
C GLY A 307 -7.21 -9.07 13.99
N ALA A 308 -7.38 -10.27 14.55
CA ALA A 308 -7.45 -11.52 13.79
C ALA A 308 -8.70 -11.70 12.95
N ARG A 309 -9.80 -11.06 13.36
CA ARG A 309 -11.02 -11.06 12.56
C ARG A 309 -11.09 -9.92 11.54
N LYS A 310 -10.22 -8.90 11.59
CA LYS A 310 -10.26 -7.79 10.62
C LYS A 310 -10.01 -8.30 9.20
N PRO A 311 -10.77 -7.80 8.20
CA PRO A 311 -11.61 -6.60 8.20
C PRO A 311 -13.02 -6.80 8.74
N PHE A 312 -13.35 -8.02 9.18
CA PHE A 312 -14.67 -8.41 9.60
C PHE A 312 -14.96 -8.11 11.08
N VAL A 313 -16.24 -7.99 11.39
CA VAL A 313 -16.76 -8.15 12.76
C VAL A 313 -17.19 -9.60 13.00
N ILE A 314 -17.75 -10.25 11.96
CA ILE A 314 -18.01 -11.70 11.89
C ILE A 314 -17.34 -12.21 10.62
N TYR A 315 -16.30 -13.04 10.78
CA TYR A 315 -15.40 -13.42 9.68
C TYR A 315 -16.13 -14.00 8.46
N ASN A 316 -15.83 -13.51 7.26
CA ASN A 316 -16.48 -13.88 5.98
C ASN A 316 -18.00 -13.64 5.90
N TYR A 317 -18.65 -13.06 6.91
CA TYR A 317 -20.08 -12.78 6.91
C TYR A 317 -20.40 -11.28 6.93
N MET A 318 -19.65 -10.49 7.71
CA MET A 318 -19.95 -9.07 7.92
C MET A 318 -18.68 -8.27 8.19
N TYR A 319 -18.47 -7.21 7.41
CA TYR A 319 -17.38 -6.25 7.62
C TYR A 319 -17.57 -5.44 8.89
N SER A 320 -16.49 -4.80 9.37
CA SER A 320 -16.53 -3.96 10.58
C SER A 320 -17.44 -2.73 10.48
N ASN A 321 -17.86 -2.35 9.26
CA ASN A 321 -18.87 -1.32 8.99
C ASN A 321 -20.29 -1.90 8.82
N SER A 322 -20.52 -3.15 9.23
CA SER A 322 -21.81 -3.84 9.14
C SER A 322 -22.33 -4.10 7.71
N ILE A 323 -21.50 -3.94 6.67
CA ILE A 323 -21.83 -4.33 5.30
C ILE A 323 -21.48 -5.80 5.09
N LYS A 324 -22.38 -6.57 4.48
CA LYS A 324 -22.10 -7.97 4.11
C LYS A 324 -21.36 -8.05 2.78
N PRO A 325 -20.40 -8.97 2.59
CA PRO A 325 -19.70 -9.15 1.31
C PRO A 325 -20.65 -9.32 0.10
N GLU A 326 -21.75 -10.04 0.27
CA GLU A 326 -22.78 -10.26 -0.77
C GLU A 326 -23.50 -8.98 -1.23
N GLN A 327 -23.49 -7.92 -0.41
CA GLN A 327 -24.17 -6.65 -0.71
C GLN A 327 -23.29 -5.68 -1.49
N VAL A 328 -21.98 -5.91 -1.55
CA VAL A 328 -20.99 -4.95 -2.07
C VAL A 328 -21.31 -4.54 -3.50
N GLN A 329 -21.53 -5.51 -4.40
CA GLN A 329 -21.79 -5.22 -5.81
C GLN A 329 -23.08 -4.39 -5.98
N LYS A 330 -24.17 -4.82 -5.36
CA LYS A 330 -25.46 -4.13 -5.42
C LYS A 330 -25.38 -2.69 -4.89
N ILE A 331 -24.61 -2.46 -3.83
CA ILE A 331 -24.42 -1.12 -3.27
C ILE A 331 -23.54 -0.27 -4.20
N ASN A 332 -22.49 -0.83 -4.79
CA ASN A 332 -21.66 -0.10 -5.76
C ASN A 332 -22.46 0.37 -6.98
N GLU A 333 -23.43 -0.43 -7.44
CA GLU A 333 -24.32 -0.10 -8.56
C GLU A 333 -25.38 0.94 -8.16
N LYS A 334 -25.99 0.82 -6.98
CA LYS A 334 -27.11 1.70 -6.55
C LYS A 334 -26.70 2.97 -5.80
N GLY A 335 -25.53 2.97 -5.17
CA GLY A 335 -25.06 3.98 -4.22
C GLY A 335 -25.35 3.63 -2.76
N LEU A 336 -24.35 3.85 -1.91
CA LEU A 336 -24.39 3.63 -0.46
C LEU A 336 -25.50 4.44 0.20
N LEU A 337 -25.59 5.73 -0.11
CA LEU A 337 -26.53 6.69 0.46
C LEU A 337 -27.98 6.33 0.14
N LYS A 338 -28.23 5.82 -1.09
CA LYS A 338 -29.55 5.34 -1.52
C LYS A 338 -29.98 4.11 -0.72
N VAL A 339 -29.06 3.18 -0.48
CA VAL A 339 -29.34 1.91 0.22
C VAL A 339 -29.39 2.09 1.75
N ALA A 340 -28.67 3.05 2.33
CA ALA A 340 -28.62 3.29 3.76
C ALA A 340 -29.98 3.83 4.30
N LYS A 341 -30.72 3.02 5.07
CA LYS A 341 -32.08 3.35 5.53
C LYS A 341 -32.18 4.71 6.26
N TRP A 342 -31.22 4.99 7.14
CA TRP A 342 -31.21 6.16 8.01
C TRP A 342 -30.47 7.37 7.43
N SER A 343 -29.93 7.25 6.21
CA SER A 343 -29.25 8.36 5.58
C SER A 343 -30.24 9.44 5.14
N ARG A 344 -29.99 10.67 5.56
CA ARG A 344 -30.79 11.85 5.19
C ARG A 344 -30.50 12.34 3.77
N ILE A 345 -29.33 11.99 3.23
CA ILE A 345 -28.90 12.37 1.90
C ILE A 345 -29.03 11.14 1.01
N LYS A 346 -29.84 11.23 -0.06
CA LYS A 346 -30.01 10.14 -1.04
C LYS A 346 -29.31 10.42 -2.35
N GLU A 347 -29.09 11.68 -2.65
CA GLU A 347 -28.46 12.14 -3.89
C GLU A 347 -27.42 13.21 -3.59
N ILE A 348 -26.32 13.15 -4.33
CA ILE A 348 -25.21 14.10 -4.19
C ILE A 348 -25.40 15.20 -5.23
N VAL A 349 -25.56 16.42 -4.73
CA VAL A 349 -25.59 17.68 -5.49
C VAL A 349 -24.44 18.56 -4.99
N PRO A 350 -23.96 19.53 -5.78
CA PRO A 350 -22.79 20.35 -5.41
C PRO A 350 -22.90 20.99 -4.02
N GLU A 351 -24.10 21.40 -3.59
CA GLU A 351 -24.35 22.10 -2.33
C GLU A 351 -24.26 21.18 -1.10
N ASN A 352 -24.41 19.86 -1.28
CA ASN A 352 -24.43 18.89 -0.20
C ASN A 352 -23.25 17.92 -0.21
N GLU A 353 -22.29 18.07 -1.13
CA GLU A 353 -21.21 17.10 -1.36
C GLU A 353 -20.39 16.79 -0.10
N LEU A 354 -19.99 17.80 0.68
CA LEU A 354 -19.25 17.59 1.94
C LEU A 354 -20.11 16.91 3.02
N LYS A 355 -21.39 17.28 3.13
CA LYS A 355 -22.33 16.64 4.05
C LYS A 355 -22.57 15.17 3.66
N ALA A 356 -22.64 14.87 2.37
CA ALA A 356 -22.70 13.51 1.86
C ALA A 356 -21.42 12.73 2.21
N GLY A 357 -20.25 13.36 2.07
CA GLY A 357 -18.97 12.80 2.50
C GLY A 357 -18.93 12.48 4.00
N LYS A 358 -19.44 13.36 4.85
CA LYS A 358 -19.59 13.11 6.30
C LYS A 358 -20.49 11.90 6.58
N GLU A 359 -21.63 11.82 5.91
CA GLU A 359 -22.57 10.71 6.07
C GLU A 359 -21.93 9.37 5.67
N ILE A 360 -21.20 9.34 4.56
CA ILE A 360 -20.45 8.15 4.12
C ILE A 360 -19.36 7.79 5.14
N PHE A 361 -18.65 8.77 5.70
CA PHE A 361 -17.66 8.55 6.75
C PHE A 361 -18.30 7.89 7.99
N ASN A 362 -19.47 8.36 8.41
CA ASN A 362 -20.21 7.80 9.53
C ASN A 362 -20.64 6.34 9.26
N LEU A 363 -21.04 6.03 8.03
CA LEU A 363 -21.50 4.69 7.64
C LEU A 363 -20.36 3.69 7.45
N GLU A 364 -19.23 4.09 6.84
CA GLU A 364 -18.17 3.17 6.46
C GLU A 364 -16.91 3.22 7.34
N CYS A 365 -16.58 4.38 7.92
CA CYS A 365 -15.28 4.63 8.53
C CYS A 365 -15.33 4.73 10.06
N LEU A 366 -16.36 5.38 10.62
CA LEU A 366 -16.43 5.74 12.04
C LEU A 366 -16.45 4.53 12.99
N SER A 367 -16.94 3.37 12.53
CA SER A 367 -16.89 2.14 13.32
C SER A 367 -15.47 1.67 13.65
N CYS A 368 -14.49 2.10 12.85
CA CYS A 368 -13.09 1.72 12.97
C CYS A 368 -12.15 2.90 13.27
N HIS A 369 -12.50 4.11 12.85
CA HIS A 369 -11.63 5.28 12.89
C HIS A 369 -12.16 6.33 13.86
N SER A 370 -11.25 6.92 14.64
CA SER A 370 -11.53 8.13 15.41
C SER A 370 -11.15 9.38 14.62
N ILE A 371 -11.64 10.54 15.06
CA ILE A 371 -11.25 11.86 14.57
C ILE A 371 -10.47 12.54 15.69
N GLY A 372 -9.15 12.67 15.54
CA GLY A 372 -8.26 13.25 16.56
C GLY A 372 -8.09 12.40 17.82
N GLY A 373 -8.58 11.16 17.82
CA GLY A 373 -8.60 10.26 18.97
C GLY A 373 -7.37 9.36 19.12
N TRP A 374 -7.41 8.49 20.13
CA TRP A 374 -6.29 7.61 20.48
C TRP A 374 -6.15 6.41 19.52
N LEU A 375 -7.28 5.85 19.08
CA LEU A 375 -7.31 4.61 18.29
C LEU A 375 -7.59 4.94 16.82
N ARG A 376 -6.65 4.57 15.94
CA ARG A 376 -6.79 4.64 14.46
C ARG A 376 -7.28 6.00 13.95
N ASP A 377 -6.70 7.08 14.47
CA ASP A 377 -7.03 8.45 14.07
C ASP A 377 -6.92 8.66 12.56
N ILE A 378 -8.03 9.04 11.94
CA ILE A 378 -8.10 9.31 10.50
C ILE A 378 -7.23 10.52 10.12
N LEU A 379 -7.08 11.51 11.00
CA LEU A 379 -6.29 12.71 10.71
C LEU A 379 -4.82 12.34 10.52
N ARG A 380 -4.22 11.60 11.46
CA ARG A 380 -2.85 11.10 11.30
C ARG A 380 -2.67 10.22 10.06
N LEU A 381 -3.62 9.34 9.78
CA LEU A 381 -3.52 8.37 8.67
C LEU A 381 -3.67 9.02 7.29
N THR A 382 -4.46 10.09 7.19
CA THR A 382 -4.77 10.75 5.91
C THR A 382 -3.99 12.04 5.67
N LYS A 383 -3.17 12.48 6.64
CA LYS A 383 -2.40 13.74 6.58
C LYS A 383 -1.58 13.91 5.31
N LYS A 384 -1.05 12.82 4.74
CA LYS A 384 -0.19 12.89 3.54
C LYS A 384 -0.95 13.03 2.22
N TYR A 385 -2.23 12.65 2.17
CA TYR A 385 -2.98 12.60 0.91
C TYR A 385 -3.55 13.96 0.52
N ASP A 386 -3.71 14.18 -0.78
CA ASP A 386 -4.71 15.09 -1.34
C ASP A 386 -5.98 14.30 -1.72
N VAL A 387 -6.95 14.96 -2.36
CA VAL A 387 -8.21 14.29 -2.76
C VAL A 387 -7.94 13.13 -3.73
N ARG A 388 -7.08 13.32 -4.73
CA ARG A 388 -6.77 12.28 -5.74
C ARG A 388 -6.07 11.08 -5.11
N GLY A 389 -5.10 11.33 -4.23
CA GLY A 389 -4.38 10.31 -3.48
C GLY A 389 -5.29 9.52 -2.56
N LEU A 390 -6.22 10.20 -1.87
CA LEU A 390 -7.18 9.53 -1.01
C LEU A 390 -8.21 8.72 -1.81
N GLU A 391 -8.68 9.22 -2.96
CA GLU A 391 -9.51 8.44 -3.88
C GLU A 391 -8.80 7.18 -4.38
N ALA A 392 -7.51 7.27 -4.73
CA ALA A 392 -6.71 6.11 -5.12
C ALA A 392 -6.58 5.12 -3.96
N GLN A 393 -6.31 5.62 -2.75
CA GLN A 393 -6.26 4.80 -1.53
C GLN A 393 -7.60 4.09 -1.26
N LEU A 394 -8.73 4.79 -1.37
CA LEU A 394 -10.07 4.22 -1.21
C LEU A 394 -10.39 3.19 -2.32
N SER A 395 -9.86 3.37 -3.52
CA SER A 395 -10.05 2.44 -4.64
C SER A 395 -9.25 1.14 -4.48
N GLY A 396 -8.09 1.19 -3.82
CA GLY A 396 -7.24 0.02 -3.59
C GLY A 396 -7.38 -0.64 -2.22
N GLN A 397 -8.00 0.02 -1.23
CA GLN A 397 -8.17 -0.56 0.10
C GLN A 397 -8.94 -1.89 0.04
N GLY A 398 -8.52 -2.88 0.81
CA GLY A 398 -9.16 -4.20 0.85
C GLY A 398 -8.87 -5.13 -0.34
N LYS A 399 -8.22 -4.65 -1.42
CA LYS A 399 -7.89 -5.48 -2.60
C LYS A 399 -6.66 -6.36 -2.37
N ILE A 400 -5.48 -5.75 -2.24
CA ILE A 400 -4.23 -6.47 -1.96
C ILE A 400 -4.07 -6.65 -0.45
N LEU A 401 -4.14 -5.55 0.30
CA LEU A 401 -4.07 -5.55 1.75
C LEU A 401 -5.49 -5.71 2.33
N LYS A 402 -5.83 -6.95 2.67
CA LYS A 402 -7.20 -7.36 3.02
C LYS A 402 -7.66 -6.98 4.43
N TYR A 403 -6.94 -6.13 5.16
CA TYR A 403 -7.23 -5.85 6.57
C TYR A 403 -8.26 -4.76 6.83
N MET A 404 -8.55 -3.99 5.80
CA MET A 404 -9.60 -2.97 5.80
C MET A 404 -10.69 -3.43 4.84
N PRO A 405 -11.97 -3.21 5.14
CA PRO A 405 -13.04 -3.45 4.18
C PRO A 405 -12.77 -2.66 2.88
N PRO A 406 -13.15 -3.20 1.71
CA PRO A 406 -13.19 -2.39 0.50
C PRO A 406 -14.15 -1.21 0.70
N PHE A 407 -13.87 -0.07 0.06
CA PHE A 407 -14.85 1.02 -0.01
C PHE A 407 -16.07 0.53 -0.81
N VAL A 408 -17.28 0.80 -0.31
CA VAL A 408 -18.52 0.41 -0.98
C VAL A 408 -19.34 1.66 -1.32
N GLY A 409 -19.60 1.87 -2.61
CA GLY A 409 -20.31 3.04 -3.12
C GLY A 409 -19.86 3.44 -4.51
N THR A 410 -20.55 4.42 -5.07
CA THR A 410 -20.28 4.97 -6.41
C THR A 410 -19.01 5.81 -6.45
N ALA A 411 -18.51 6.12 -7.64
CA ALA A 411 -17.38 7.04 -7.82
C ALA A 411 -17.65 8.44 -7.23
N LYS A 412 -18.88 8.95 -7.37
CA LYS A 412 -19.29 10.24 -6.78
C LYS A 412 -19.26 10.21 -5.25
N GLU A 413 -19.75 9.14 -4.64
CA GLU A 413 -19.70 8.95 -3.18
C GLU A 413 -18.26 8.86 -2.66
N LYS A 414 -17.39 8.15 -3.38
CA LYS A 414 -15.96 8.06 -3.04
C LYS A 414 -15.29 9.43 -3.06
N GLN A 415 -15.56 10.23 -4.09
CA GLN A 415 -15.03 11.58 -4.22
C GLN A 415 -15.56 12.49 -3.10
N ALA A 416 -16.85 12.42 -2.79
CA ALA A 416 -17.46 13.17 -1.68
C ALA A 416 -16.79 12.83 -0.33
N LEU A 417 -16.57 11.54 -0.04
CA LEU A 417 -15.83 11.10 1.15
C LEU A 417 -14.40 11.65 1.17
N ALA A 418 -13.69 11.56 0.04
CA ALA A 418 -12.32 12.06 -0.05
C ALA A 418 -12.26 13.58 0.19
N LYS A 419 -13.18 14.35 -0.40
CA LYS A 419 -13.28 15.80 -0.19
C LYS A 419 -13.62 16.15 1.26
N TYR A 420 -14.56 15.46 1.90
CA TYR A 420 -14.87 15.67 3.32
C TYR A 420 -13.63 15.45 4.21
N ILE A 421 -12.94 14.33 4.04
CA ILE A 421 -11.74 14.04 4.84
C ILE A 421 -10.64 15.09 4.60
N ILE A 422 -10.41 15.49 3.36
CA ILE A 422 -9.29 16.39 3.02
C ILE A 422 -9.61 17.85 3.31
N TYR A 423 -10.81 18.32 2.99
CA TYR A 423 -11.14 19.74 3.13
C TYR A 423 -11.71 20.07 4.51
N GLU A 424 -12.60 19.24 5.05
CA GLU A 424 -13.26 19.52 6.32
C GLU A 424 -12.45 18.99 7.50
N LEU A 425 -12.06 17.71 7.50
CA LEU A 425 -11.34 17.12 8.63
C LEU A 425 -9.87 17.57 8.70
N GLN A 426 -9.15 17.55 7.58
CA GLN A 426 -7.74 17.97 7.54
C GLN A 426 -7.56 19.48 7.41
N GLY A 427 -8.62 20.23 7.08
CA GLY A 427 -8.54 21.67 6.85
C GLY A 427 -7.67 22.06 5.66
N LYS A 428 -7.41 21.15 4.71
CA LYS A 428 -6.63 21.49 3.51
C LYS A 428 -7.51 22.29 2.57
N LYS A 429 -6.97 23.34 1.98
CA LYS A 429 -7.67 24.02 0.88
C LYS A 429 -7.65 23.13 -0.36
N GLY A 430 -8.67 23.29 -1.21
CA GLY A 430 -8.61 22.76 -2.57
C GLY A 430 -7.30 23.18 -3.20
N LEU A 431 -6.46 22.21 -3.58
CA LEU A 431 -5.44 22.49 -4.56
C LEU A 431 -6.24 22.71 -5.84
N ASP A 432 -6.52 23.97 -6.17
CA ASP A 432 -6.94 24.29 -7.52
C ASP A 432 -5.96 23.60 -8.45
N THR A 433 -6.46 22.86 -9.43
CA THR A 433 -5.62 22.41 -10.54
C THR A 433 -5.15 23.67 -11.25
N ILE A 434 -4.08 24.27 -10.74
CA ILE A 434 -3.39 25.37 -11.38
C ILE A 434 -2.88 24.78 -12.67
N SER A 435 -3.56 25.10 -13.76
CA SER A 435 -3.08 24.75 -15.09
C SER A 435 -1.72 25.44 -15.25
N TYR A 436 -0.66 24.65 -15.34
CA TYR A 436 0.64 25.22 -15.63
C TYR A 436 0.61 25.76 -17.05
N THR A 437 1.09 27.00 -17.24
CA THR A 437 1.21 27.60 -18.57
C THR A 437 2.68 27.61 -18.94
N PRO A 438 3.14 26.71 -19.83
CA PRO A 438 4.53 26.68 -20.23
C PRO A 438 4.96 27.97 -20.93
N PRO A 439 6.20 28.43 -20.70
CA PRO A 439 6.75 29.55 -21.45
C PRO A 439 6.93 29.17 -22.92
N ASN A 440 6.61 30.09 -23.82
CA ASN A 440 6.93 29.94 -25.23
C ASN A 440 8.41 30.32 -25.46
N LEU A 441 9.28 29.32 -25.53
CA LEU A 441 10.72 29.47 -25.69
C LEU A 441 11.09 29.68 -27.15
N LYS A 442 11.76 30.80 -27.45
CA LYS A 442 12.27 31.10 -28.78
C LYS A 442 13.56 30.32 -29.07
N PHE A 443 13.77 29.97 -30.33
CA PHE A 443 15.00 29.37 -30.82
C PHE A 443 15.32 29.88 -32.23
N SER A 444 16.57 29.81 -32.65
CA SER A 444 16.98 30.08 -34.03
C SER A 444 16.88 28.81 -34.89
N MET A 445 16.23 28.94 -36.04
CA MET A 445 16.17 27.87 -37.04
C MET A 445 17.55 27.72 -37.70
N PRO A 446 18.10 26.50 -37.79
CA PRO A 446 19.31 26.28 -38.58
C PRO A 446 19.06 26.61 -40.06
N THR A 447 20.09 27.07 -40.76
CA THR A 447 19.99 27.45 -42.17
C THR A 447 20.06 26.22 -43.07
N PHE A 448 19.24 26.19 -44.11
CA PHE A 448 19.32 25.21 -45.18
C PHE A 448 18.84 25.84 -46.49
N ASN A 449 19.62 25.67 -47.55
CA ASN A 449 19.32 26.09 -48.91
C ASN A 449 19.24 24.85 -49.82
N ILE A 450 18.02 24.51 -50.24
CA ILE A 450 17.74 23.34 -51.08
C ILE A 450 18.45 23.37 -52.43
N GLU A 451 18.91 24.52 -52.93
CA GLU A 451 19.64 24.62 -54.20
C GLU A 451 21.16 24.50 -54.02
N LYS A 452 21.70 24.83 -52.84
CA LYS A 452 23.14 24.96 -52.62
C LYS A 452 23.73 23.90 -51.70
N ASP A 453 22.99 23.48 -50.69
CA ASP A 453 23.53 22.61 -49.65
C ASP A 453 23.56 21.17 -50.16
N GLU A 454 24.68 20.49 -50.00
CA GLU A 454 24.87 19.12 -50.50
C GLU A 454 24.46 18.05 -49.49
N TYR A 455 24.19 18.44 -48.25
CA TYR A 455 24.00 17.50 -47.14
C TYR A 455 22.72 17.78 -46.35
N VAL A 456 22.09 16.72 -45.87
CA VAL A 456 20.97 16.75 -44.92
C VAL A 456 21.39 15.97 -43.68
N LEU A 457 21.33 16.62 -42.51
CA LEU A 457 21.66 16.00 -41.23
C LEU A 457 20.37 15.79 -40.43
N LEU A 458 20.01 14.53 -40.20
CA LEU A 458 18.85 14.17 -39.39
C LEU A 458 19.33 13.72 -38.01
N ALA A 459 18.73 14.25 -36.94
CA ALA A 459 19.04 13.91 -35.57
C ALA A 459 17.76 13.78 -34.71
N TRP A 460 17.70 12.80 -33.82
CA TRP A 460 16.52 12.54 -33.00
C TRP A 460 16.89 11.83 -31.70
N ASN A 461 16.00 11.88 -30.71
CA ASN A 461 16.15 11.07 -29.50
C ASN A 461 15.55 9.67 -29.71
N ASN A 462 16.06 8.63 -29.08
CA ASN A 462 15.48 7.29 -29.24
C ASN A 462 14.06 7.16 -28.64
N MET A 463 13.65 8.07 -27.76
CA MET A 463 12.36 8.11 -27.08
C MET A 463 11.73 9.51 -27.17
N GLY A 464 10.39 9.59 -27.11
CA GLY A 464 9.71 10.89 -27.06
C GLY A 464 9.89 11.62 -25.74
N MET A 465 10.25 10.91 -24.66
CA MET A 465 10.46 11.49 -23.33
C MET A 465 11.26 10.53 -22.45
N HIS A 466 12.39 11.00 -21.90
CA HIS A 466 13.13 10.26 -20.87
C HIS A 466 12.70 10.72 -19.47
N CYS A 467 12.06 9.84 -18.69
CA CYS A 467 11.69 10.16 -17.31
C CYS A 467 12.86 9.86 -16.36
N ILE A 468 13.14 10.75 -15.42
CA ILE A 468 14.23 10.56 -14.44
C ILE A 468 13.74 10.73 -13.00
N SER A 469 14.36 9.99 -12.08
CA SER A 469 14.19 10.19 -10.63
C SER A 469 15.28 11.11 -10.09
N ASP A 470 14.91 12.28 -9.59
CA ASP A 470 15.83 13.33 -9.10
C ASP A 470 16.03 13.31 -7.57
N CYS A 471 15.63 12.23 -6.91
CA CYS A 471 15.76 11.98 -5.47
C CYS A 471 16.89 10.97 -5.14
N SER A 472 18.02 11.06 -5.85
CA SER A 472 19.13 10.09 -5.78
C SER A 472 19.78 9.94 -4.39
N SER A 473 19.51 10.85 -3.45
CA SER A 473 19.87 10.69 -2.04
C SER A 473 19.12 9.56 -1.33
N PHE A 474 18.02 9.07 -1.93
CA PHE A 474 17.21 7.98 -1.37
C PHE A 474 17.19 6.77 -2.30
N TRP A 475 16.79 6.98 -3.55
CA TRP A 475 16.65 5.91 -4.52
C TRP A 475 16.70 6.44 -5.96
N VAL A 476 17.00 5.54 -6.90
CA VAL A 476 16.99 5.79 -8.34
C VAL A 476 16.20 4.70 -9.05
N ILE A 477 15.28 5.11 -9.93
CA ILE A 477 14.62 4.23 -10.91
C ILE A 477 15.26 4.46 -12.27
N LEU A 478 15.30 5.70 -12.75
CA LEU A 478 15.95 6.05 -14.01
C LEU A 478 16.89 7.23 -13.79
N PRO A 479 18.20 7.09 -14.08
CA PRO A 479 19.13 8.21 -14.05
C PRO A 479 18.97 9.10 -15.30
N PRO A 480 19.53 10.32 -15.29
CA PRO A 480 19.78 11.09 -16.51
C PRO A 480 20.60 10.27 -17.49
N ALA A 481 19.99 9.92 -18.62
CA ALA A 481 20.54 8.99 -19.59
C ALA A 481 19.78 9.05 -20.93
N ASN A 482 19.79 10.22 -21.59
CA ASN A 482 19.17 10.37 -22.90
C ASN A 482 20.07 9.83 -24.02
N ASP A 483 19.48 9.23 -25.05
CA ASP A 483 20.21 8.78 -26.24
C ASP A 483 19.89 9.68 -27.44
N LEU A 484 20.91 10.17 -28.12
CA LEU A 484 20.80 10.98 -29.33
C LEU A 484 21.36 10.21 -30.51
N TYR A 485 20.58 10.13 -31.58
CA TYR A 485 20.93 9.47 -32.83
C TYR A 485 21.01 10.48 -33.97
N ALA A 486 21.84 10.20 -34.97
CA ALA A 486 21.95 11.02 -36.18
C ALA A 486 22.38 10.22 -37.42
N GLN A 487 21.88 10.64 -38.60
CA GLN A 487 22.32 10.17 -39.91
C GLN A 487 22.63 11.39 -40.80
N LEU A 488 23.78 11.35 -41.48
CA LEU A 488 24.16 12.37 -42.47
C LEU A 488 23.92 11.80 -43.87
N LEU A 489 23.15 12.53 -44.67
CA LEU A 489 22.82 12.19 -46.04
C LEU A 489 23.49 13.15 -46.99
N LYS A 490 24.20 12.63 -47.99
CA LYS A 490 24.67 13.38 -49.14
C LYS A 490 23.60 13.34 -50.23
N ARG A 491 23.16 14.52 -50.66
CA ARG A 491 22.09 14.68 -51.65
C ARG A 491 22.59 14.30 -53.04
N GLY A 492 21.79 13.53 -53.78
CA GLY A 492 22.11 13.02 -55.11
C GLY A 492 20.86 12.52 -55.82
N GLU A 493 20.99 11.94 -57.01
CA GLU A 493 19.87 11.21 -57.64
C GLU A 493 19.42 10.06 -56.74
N THR A 494 20.40 9.26 -56.28
CA THR A 494 20.29 8.32 -55.17
C THR A 494 21.09 8.88 -53.98
N PRO A 495 20.45 9.39 -52.93
CA PRO A 495 21.13 9.91 -51.75
C PRO A 495 21.97 8.84 -51.04
N GLU A 496 23.13 9.23 -50.51
CA GLU A 496 24.06 8.32 -49.83
C GLU A 496 24.17 8.66 -48.34
N ILE A 497 24.21 7.64 -47.48
CA ILE A 497 24.50 7.83 -46.04
C ILE A 497 26.01 7.91 -45.86
N ILE A 498 26.48 9.01 -45.28
CA ILE A 498 27.91 9.26 -45.09
C ILE A 498 28.32 8.90 -43.66
N THR A 499 29.21 7.92 -43.54
CA THR A 499 29.76 7.42 -42.26
C THR A 499 31.26 7.61 -42.13
N GLU A 500 31.98 7.76 -43.24
CA GLU A 500 33.43 7.91 -43.30
C GLU A 500 33.88 9.37 -43.50
N GLY A 501 35.12 9.67 -43.10
CA GLY A 501 35.73 10.99 -43.30
C GLY A 501 35.12 12.14 -42.51
N ILE A 502 34.10 11.87 -41.68
CA ILE A 502 33.38 12.87 -40.89
C ILE A 502 33.44 12.61 -39.39
N THR A 503 33.11 13.64 -38.60
CA THR A 503 32.78 13.53 -37.18
C THR A 503 31.45 14.22 -36.95
N ILE A 504 30.51 13.55 -36.28
CA ILE A 504 29.29 14.20 -35.78
C ILE A 504 29.49 14.66 -34.34
N CYS A 505 29.30 15.95 -34.11
CA CYS A 505 29.39 16.59 -32.80
C CYS A 505 28.01 17.02 -32.31
N TYR A 506 27.79 16.97 -31.00
CA TYR A 506 26.57 17.47 -30.38
C TYR A 506 26.87 18.39 -29.19
N LYS A 507 25.97 19.34 -28.93
CA LYS A 507 26.05 20.25 -27.79
C LYS A 507 24.65 20.68 -27.34
N VAL A 508 24.30 20.37 -26.10
CA VAL A 508 23.05 20.83 -25.48
C VAL A 508 23.12 22.34 -25.23
N GLU A 509 21.97 23.03 -25.32
CA GLU A 509 21.87 24.47 -25.10
C GLU A 509 22.44 24.93 -23.74
N LYS A 510 22.92 26.18 -23.70
CA LYS A 510 23.77 26.73 -22.64
C LYS A 510 23.23 26.51 -21.22
N ASP A 511 21.92 26.62 -21.04
CA ASP A 511 21.26 26.53 -19.74
C ASP A 511 21.31 25.11 -19.12
N PHE A 512 21.74 24.09 -19.86
CA PHE A 512 21.78 22.70 -19.39
C PHE A 512 23.19 22.11 -19.35
N LEU A 513 24.23 22.96 -19.42
CA LEU A 513 25.62 22.50 -19.46
C LEU A 513 26.14 21.91 -18.13
N HIS A 514 25.45 22.19 -17.01
CA HIS A 514 25.88 21.81 -15.66
C HIS A 514 24.82 21.01 -14.90
N PRO A 515 24.42 19.81 -15.38
CA PRO A 515 23.42 19.00 -14.70
C PRO A 515 23.86 18.58 -13.28
N GLU A 516 25.16 18.51 -13.02
CA GLU A 516 25.75 18.23 -11.70
C GLU A 516 25.39 19.23 -10.61
N ASN A 517 25.07 20.46 -10.99
CA ASN A 517 24.67 21.50 -10.04
C ASN A 517 23.18 21.43 -9.69
N LYS A 518 22.40 20.59 -10.38
CA LYS A 518 20.94 20.55 -10.26
C LYS A 518 20.43 19.36 -9.45
N ILE A 519 21.15 18.25 -9.44
CA ILE A 519 20.76 17.04 -8.71
C ILE A 519 21.95 16.38 -7.99
N LYS A 520 21.67 15.65 -6.91
CA LYS A 520 22.70 15.00 -6.07
C LYS A 520 23.13 13.62 -6.59
N LEU A 521 23.06 13.37 -7.90
CA LEU A 521 23.36 12.05 -8.46
C LEU A 521 24.85 11.72 -8.32
N TRP A 522 25.72 12.61 -8.80
CA TRP A 522 27.17 12.39 -8.81
C TRP A 522 27.75 12.19 -7.40
N ALA A 523 27.21 12.88 -6.39
CA ALA A 523 27.59 12.66 -4.99
C ALA A 523 27.30 11.23 -4.49
N ASN A 524 26.33 10.53 -5.11
CA ASN A 524 25.89 9.20 -4.69
C ASN A 524 26.19 8.11 -5.74
N ILE A 525 26.82 8.45 -6.86
CA ILE A 525 26.92 7.57 -8.04
C ILE A 525 27.72 6.30 -7.77
N LYS A 526 28.76 6.41 -6.93
CA LYS A 526 29.56 5.28 -6.45
C LYS A 526 28.73 4.30 -5.61
N SER A 527 27.86 4.82 -4.74
CA SER A 527 26.96 3.98 -3.93
C SER A 527 25.87 3.32 -4.77
N ILE A 528 25.34 4.02 -5.78
CA ILE A 528 24.18 3.56 -6.55
C ILE A 528 24.59 2.60 -7.68
N PHE A 529 25.65 2.92 -8.40
CA PHE A 529 26.09 2.22 -9.61
C PHE A 529 27.46 1.56 -9.49
N GLY A 530 28.19 1.74 -8.39
CA GLY A 530 29.55 1.20 -8.23
C GLY A 530 30.60 1.88 -9.13
N LYS A 531 30.24 2.97 -9.83
CA LYS A 531 31.12 3.70 -10.74
C LYS A 531 31.66 4.97 -10.07
N ASP A 532 32.90 5.32 -10.38
CA ASP A 532 33.52 6.59 -9.98
C ASP A 532 33.54 7.53 -11.20
N LEU A 533 32.56 8.42 -11.29
CA LEU A 533 32.37 9.33 -12.43
C LEU A 533 32.58 10.78 -12.00
N LYS A 534 33.31 11.53 -12.82
CA LYS A 534 33.47 12.98 -12.64
C LYS A 534 32.11 13.69 -12.73
N PRO A 535 31.90 14.80 -12.00
CA PRO A 535 30.68 15.61 -12.13
C PRO A 535 30.35 15.98 -13.58
N GLY A 536 29.08 15.79 -13.96
CA GLY A 536 28.57 16.08 -15.30
C GLY A 536 28.88 15.01 -16.36
N VAL A 537 29.52 13.89 -15.98
CA VAL A 537 29.76 12.74 -16.86
C VAL A 537 28.66 11.69 -16.65
N GLY A 538 28.07 11.22 -17.75
CA GLY A 538 27.03 10.19 -17.79
C GLY A 538 27.58 8.77 -17.66
N LEU A 539 26.68 7.79 -17.55
CA LEU A 539 27.06 6.39 -17.27
C LEU A 539 27.84 5.70 -18.40
N SER A 540 27.74 6.22 -19.63
CA SER A 540 28.49 5.83 -20.84
C SER A 540 29.83 6.57 -21.00
N GLY A 541 30.11 7.57 -20.15
CA GLY A 541 31.24 8.48 -20.30
C GLY A 541 30.93 9.76 -21.09
N ASN A 542 29.76 9.85 -21.73
CA ASN A 542 29.33 11.04 -22.45
C ASN A 542 28.99 12.20 -21.51
N ARG A 543 29.17 13.45 -21.97
CA ARG A 543 28.69 14.67 -21.29
C ARG A 543 27.52 15.26 -22.08
N VAL A 544 27.02 16.42 -21.68
CA VAL A 544 26.00 17.19 -22.43
C VAL A 544 26.55 17.86 -23.71
N PHE A 545 27.78 17.51 -24.09
CA PHE A 545 28.41 17.82 -25.37
C PHE A 545 29.46 16.75 -25.66
N GLY A 546 29.75 16.52 -26.93
CA GLY A 546 30.76 15.54 -27.32
C GLY A 546 30.69 15.15 -28.79
N LYS A 547 31.40 14.07 -29.11
CA LYS A 547 31.36 13.41 -30.42
C LYS A 547 30.46 12.19 -30.34
N MET A 548 29.73 11.91 -31.40
CA MET A 548 28.93 10.70 -31.55
C MET A 548 29.81 9.56 -32.07
N LYS A 549 29.46 8.32 -31.71
CA LYS A 549 30.13 7.10 -32.17
C LYS A 549 29.33 6.49 -33.31
N LEU A 550 30.00 5.88 -34.29
CA LEU A 550 29.34 5.14 -35.36
C LEU A 550 28.91 3.76 -34.85
N GLU A 551 27.65 3.41 -35.10
CA GLU A 551 27.11 2.05 -35.06
C GLU A 551 27.06 1.54 -36.51
N GLU A 552 28.04 0.72 -36.87
CA GLU A 552 28.29 0.31 -38.26
C GLU A 552 27.12 -0.50 -38.85
N GLU A 553 26.48 -1.37 -38.06
CA GLU A 553 25.40 -2.25 -38.52
C GLU A 553 24.19 -1.48 -39.08
N LYS A 554 23.97 -0.23 -38.63
CA LYS A 554 22.82 0.60 -39.03
C LYS A 554 23.22 1.91 -39.70
N ASN A 555 24.50 2.10 -40.00
CA ASN A 555 25.05 3.36 -40.51
C ASN A 555 24.56 4.58 -39.70
N LEU A 556 24.61 4.44 -38.37
CA LEU A 556 23.96 5.35 -37.42
C LEU A 556 24.98 5.96 -36.47
N PHE A 557 24.96 7.29 -36.28
CA PHE A 557 25.76 7.92 -35.23
C PHE A 557 24.97 7.99 -33.92
N VAL A 558 25.61 7.61 -32.81
CA VAL A 558 24.99 7.50 -31.49
C VAL A 558 25.80 8.23 -30.42
N ALA A 559 25.11 9.01 -29.59
CA ALA A 559 25.59 9.45 -28.29
C ALA A 559 24.60 8.98 -27.21
N ASP A 560 25.00 7.93 -26.49
CA ASP A 560 24.20 7.22 -25.49
C ASP A 560 24.36 7.80 -24.08
N LEU A 561 23.32 7.66 -23.25
CA LEU A 561 23.29 7.99 -21.82
C LEU A 561 23.78 9.41 -21.48
N ILE A 562 23.44 10.40 -22.31
CA ILE A 562 23.71 11.82 -22.08
C ILE A 562 23.01 12.29 -20.79
N PRO A 563 23.74 12.88 -19.82
CA PRO A 563 23.21 13.13 -18.48
C PRO A 563 22.43 14.47 -18.37
N VAL A 564 21.44 14.67 -19.24
CA VAL A 564 20.61 15.91 -19.24
C VAL A 564 19.48 15.86 -18.20
N VAL A 565 19.23 17.00 -17.54
CA VAL A 565 18.18 17.18 -16.52
C VAL A 565 17.26 18.36 -16.89
N PRO A 566 15.97 18.37 -16.51
CA PRO A 566 15.00 19.38 -16.97
C PRO A 566 15.07 20.73 -16.23
N TYR A 567 16.21 21.04 -15.63
CA TYR A 567 16.39 22.17 -14.72
C TYR A 567 17.40 23.16 -15.29
N PRO A 568 16.96 24.21 -15.99
CA PRO A 568 17.86 25.18 -16.60
C PRO A 568 18.61 26.00 -15.53
N GLU A 569 19.79 26.51 -15.89
CA GLU A 569 20.58 27.46 -15.09
C GLU A 569 19.79 28.72 -14.74
N SER A 570 18.96 29.20 -15.67
CA SER A 570 18.04 30.34 -15.47
C SER A 570 16.92 30.08 -14.45
N GLY A 571 16.74 28.82 -14.01
CA GLY A 571 15.74 28.41 -13.04
C GLY A 571 14.41 27.97 -13.65
N GLY A 572 13.61 27.27 -12.86
CA GLY A 572 12.32 26.71 -13.29
C GLY A 572 12.44 25.29 -13.84
N PHE A 573 11.54 24.95 -14.77
CA PHE A 573 11.40 23.61 -15.33
C PHE A 573 11.18 23.69 -16.85
N ASN A 574 12.02 22.97 -17.59
CA ASN A 574 11.92 22.84 -19.05
C ASN A 574 12.27 21.39 -19.44
N PRO A 575 11.27 20.58 -19.84
CA PRO A 575 11.47 19.18 -20.18
C PRO A 575 11.93 18.96 -21.64
N TYR A 576 12.12 20.03 -22.42
CA TYR A 576 12.51 19.95 -23.83
C TYR A 576 13.80 20.73 -24.15
N PRO A 577 14.95 20.42 -23.51
CA PRO A 577 16.23 21.00 -23.92
C PRO A 577 16.50 20.80 -25.41
N LEU A 578 17.04 21.82 -26.08
CA LEU A 578 17.53 21.67 -27.46
C LEU A 578 18.99 21.22 -27.48
N VAL A 579 19.32 20.36 -28.44
CA VAL A 579 20.68 19.96 -28.77
C VAL A 579 20.99 20.39 -30.20
N SER A 580 22.12 21.07 -30.38
CA SER A 580 22.70 21.34 -31.70
C SER A 580 23.55 20.15 -32.12
N VAL A 581 23.43 19.74 -33.38
CA VAL A 581 24.19 18.64 -33.97
C VAL A 581 24.85 19.14 -35.26
N GLU A 582 26.15 18.88 -35.40
CA GLU A 582 26.97 19.36 -36.51
C GLU A 582 27.77 18.20 -37.09
N ALA A 583 27.75 18.05 -38.42
CA ALA A 583 28.63 17.15 -39.15
C ALA A 583 29.85 17.94 -39.62
N VAL A 584 31.04 17.49 -39.24
CA VAL A 584 32.31 18.15 -39.52
C VAL A 584 33.18 17.23 -40.36
N ASP A 585 33.74 17.76 -41.44
CA ASP A 585 34.72 17.06 -42.26
C ASP A 585 36.07 16.94 -41.52
N ASN A 586 36.62 15.73 -41.44
CA ASN A 586 37.82 15.46 -40.62
C ASN A 586 39.10 16.05 -41.21
N LEU A 587 39.15 16.30 -42.53
CA LEU A 587 40.33 16.81 -43.22
C LEU A 587 40.41 18.34 -43.18
N THR A 588 39.28 18.99 -43.45
CA THR A 588 39.18 20.45 -43.60
C THR A 588 38.69 21.15 -42.33
N GLY A 589 38.06 20.42 -41.41
CA GLY A 589 37.40 20.99 -40.23
C GLY A 589 36.14 21.80 -40.56
N LYS A 590 35.67 21.77 -41.81
CA LYS A 590 34.48 22.51 -42.25
C LYS A 590 33.21 21.81 -41.78
N VAL A 591 32.25 22.59 -41.29
CA VAL A 591 30.88 22.09 -41.01
C VAL A 591 30.17 21.85 -42.34
N LEU A 592 29.80 20.59 -42.60
CA LEU A 592 29.08 20.15 -43.79
C LEU A 592 27.57 20.41 -43.69
N ALA A 593 27.00 20.13 -42.51
CA ALA A 593 25.60 20.36 -42.19
C ALA A 593 25.42 20.58 -40.69
N SER A 594 24.36 21.29 -40.30
CA SER A 594 23.97 21.49 -38.91
C SER A 594 22.46 21.41 -38.74
N THR A 595 22.02 20.92 -37.60
CA THR A 595 20.59 20.81 -37.25
C THR A 595 20.41 20.96 -35.74
N LYS A 596 19.15 20.96 -35.29
CA LYS A 596 18.79 20.85 -33.88
C LYS A 596 17.69 19.83 -33.66
N ALA A 597 17.77 19.16 -32.52
CA ALA A 597 16.75 18.22 -32.05
C ALA A 597 16.39 18.50 -30.59
N VAL A 598 15.27 17.95 -30.14
CA VAL A 598 14.88 17.97 -28.72
C VAL A 598 15.55 16.77 -28.02
N LEU A 599 16.10 17.00 -26.84
CA LEU A 599 16.64 15.97 -25.95
C LEU A 599 15.75 15.85 -24.70
N PRO A 600 14.55 15.23 -24.81
CA PRO A 600 13.48 15.38 -23.85
C PRO A 600 13.79 14.67 -22.53
N THR A 601 13.60 15.35 -21.41
CA THR A 601 13.83 14.80 -20.07
C THR A 601 12.80 15.35 -19.10
N SER A 602 12.24 14.55 -18.20
CA SER A 602 11.23 15.04 -17.24
C SER A 602 11.33 14.35 -15.88
N THR A 603 11.08 15.14 -14.84
CA THR A 603 10.97 14.71 -13.44
C THR A 603 9.54 14.82 -12.93
N GLU A 604 8.56 15.05 -13.80
CA GLU A 604 7.12 15.12 -13.46
C GLU A 604 6.55 13.70 -13.25
N MET A 605 7.20 12.93 -12.38
CA MET A 605 6.72 11.63 -11.91
C MET A 605 5.84 11.84 -10.67
N GLY A 606 4.53 11.64 -10.81
CA GLY A 606 3.51 12.03 -9.82
C GLY A 606 3.44 11.20 -8.53
N CYS A 607 4.55 10.61 -8.04
CA CYS A 607 4.60 9.83 -6.81
C CYS A 607 3.98 10.56 -5.60
N LYS A 608 4.14 11.89 -5.54
CA LYS A 608 3.58 12.74 -4.48
C LYS A 608 2.06 12.66 -4.34
N ASN A 609 1.35 12.28 -5.41
CA ASN A 609 -0.10 12.17 -5.40
C ASN A 609 -0.58 11.16 -4.34
N CYS A 610 0.19 10.09 -4.09
CA CYS A 610 -0.14 9.06 -3.09
C CYS A 610 0.85 8.97 -1.92
N HIS A 611 2.08 9.47 -2.10
CA HIS A 611 3.14 9.44 -1.09
C HIS A 611 3.30 10.75 -0.33
N GLY A 612 2.55 11.79 -0.70
CA GLY A 612 2.59 13.11 -0.07
C GLY A 612 3.84 13.91 -0.41
N GLY A 613 3.99 15.07 0.21
CA GLY A 613 5.04 16.05 -0.10
C GLY A 613 4.70 16.97 -1.29
N PRO A 614 5.36 18.13 -1.39
CA PRO A 614 5.23 19.02 -2.55
C PRO A 614 6.02 18.49 -3.75
N TRP A 615 5.84 19.11 -4.91
CA TRP A 615 6.84 19.02 -5.98
C TRP A 615 8.14 19.67 -5.52
N LYS A 616 9.29 19.09 -5.92
CA LYS A 616 10.61 19.57 -5.49
C LYS A 616 10.99 20.90 -6.11
N VAL A 617 10.65 21.12 -7.38
CA VAL A 617 11.07 22.31 -8.15
C VAL A 617 9.85 23.12 -8.57
N GLY A 618 9.79 24.36 -8.09
CA GLY A 618 8.82 25.37 -8.52
C GLY A 618 7.35 25.02 -8.30
N GLY A 619 7.02 23.98 -7.51
CA GLY A 619 5.66 23.48 -7.41
C GLY A 619 5.16 22.72 -8.65
N VAL A 620 6.06 22.32 -9.55
CA VAL A 620 5.73 21.84 -10.91
C VAL A 620 6.22 20.41 -11.16
N ALA A 621 7.45 20.08 -10.77
CA ALA A 621 8.06 18.78 -11.03
C ALA A 621 9.06 18.35 -9.92
N GLY A 622 9.58 17.13 -10.02
CA GLY A 622 10.62 16.61 -9.13
C GLY A 622 10.11 15.97 -7.85
N ILE A 623 10.78 14.91 -7.42
CA ILE A 623 10.40 14.10 -6.26
C ILE A 623 11.04 14.73 -5.01
N SER A 624 10.21 15.28 -4.13
CA SER A 624 10.69 15.85 -2.87
C SER A 624 11.24 14.77 -1.93
N ASP A 625 12.11 15.16 -1.00
CA ASP A 625 12.66 14.25 0.01
C ASP A 625 11.54 13.61 0.84
N ILE A 626 10.48 14.36 1.18
CA ILE A 626 9.29 13.84 1.89
C ILE A 626 8.62 12.71 1.09
N THR A 627 8.43 12.92 -0.22
CA THR A 627 7.85 11.92 -1.12
C THR A 627 8.75 10.70 -1.22
N ALA A 628 10.06 10.91 -1.41
CA ALA A 628 11.04 9.84 -1.55
C ALA A 628 11.13 8.98 -0.28
N GLU A 629 11.11 9.60 0.90
CA GLU A 629 11.09 8.91 2.19
C GLU A 629 9.83 8.06 2.38
N ASP A 630 8.64 8.58 2.06
CA ASP A 630 7.40 7.83 2.20
C ASP A 630 7.34 6.62 1.25
N VAL A 631 7.87 6.74 0.03
CA VAL A 631 8.03 5.62 -0.90
C VAL A 631 8.84 4.49 -0.25
N LEU A 632 10.03 4.78 0.28
CA LEU A 632 10.85 3.76 0.95
C LEU A 632 10.19 3.25 2.23
N LYS A 633 9.53 4.11 3.01
CA LYS A 633 8.82 3.71 4.24
C LYS A 633 7.70 2.71 3.94
N VAL A 634 6.91 2.97 2.90
CA VAL A 634 5.84 2.08 2.46
C VAL A 634 6.42 0.78 1.91
N HIS A 635 7.49 0.86 1.12
CA HIS A 635 8.20 -0.31 0.59
C HIS A 635 8.74 -1.20 1.73
N ASP A 636 9.49 -0.62 2.66
CA ASP A 636 10.06 -1.31 3.83
C ASP A 636 8.98 -2.00 4.65
N ARG A 637 7.85 -1.32 4.90
CA ARG A 637 6.71 -1.90 5.63
C ARG A 637 6.12 -3.13 4.93
N ILE A 638 5.97 -3.08 3.61
CA ILE A 638 5.28 -4.14 2.84
C ILE A 638 6.22 -5.31 2.53
N ASN A 639 7.47 -5.00 2.17
CA ASN A 639 8.45 -5.95 1.66
C ASN A 639 9.51 -6.36 2.70
N ARG A 640 9.45 -5.79 3.92
CA ARG A 640 10.39 -6.05 5.04
C ARG A 640 11.84 -5.78 4.69
N THR A 641 12.05 -4.64 4.05
CA THR A 641 13.39 -4.10 3.77
C THR A 641 13.75 -3.00 4.77
N ASN A 642 14.99 -2.52 4.72
CA ASN A 642 15.52 -1.41 5.52
C ASN A 642 16.10 -0.31 4.64
N LEU A 643 15.51 -0.09 3.46
CA LEU A 643 16.03 0.81 2.44
C LEU A 643 16.01 2.26 2.91
N LEU A 644 14.98 2.68 3.65
CA LEU A 644 14.90 4.03 4.19
C LEU A 644 16.04 4.30 5.17
N GLU A 645 16.30 3.35 6.07
CA GLU A 645 17.39 3.47 7.04
C GLU A 645 18.76 3.49 6.34
N ASN A 646 18.96 2.65 5.33
CA ASN A 646 20.18 2.63 4.54
C ASN A 646 20.40 3.94 3.78
N ALA A 647 19.36 4.47 3.14
CA ALA A 647 19.40 5.77 2.46
C ALA A 647 19.80 6.90 3.41
N LYS A 648 19.20 6.96 4.61
CA LYS A 648 19.56 7.96 5.65
C LYS A 648 21.01 7.84 6.14
N LYS A 649 21.62 6.66 6.00
CA LYS A 649 23.04 6.40 6.26
C LYS A 649 23.94 6.64 5.04
N GLY A 650 23.46 7.34 4.00
CA GLY A 650 24.21 7.64 2.78
C GLY A 650 24.38 6.46 1.83
N ARG A 651 23.53 5.42 1.96
CA ARG A 651 23.52 4.24 1.07
C ARG A 651 22.18 4.15 0.32
N PRO A 652 21.91 5.07 -0.63
CA PRO A 652 20.69 5.03 -1.43
C PRO A 652 20.63 3.77 -2.30
N VAL A 653 19.42 3.41 -2.72
CA VAL A 653 19.17 2.16 -3.46
C VAL A 653 18.90 2.41 -4.94
N LEU A 654 19.61 1.68 -5.81
CA LEU A 654 19.17 1.47 -7.19
C LEU A 654 18.06 0.42 -7.17
N CYS A 655 16.84 0.76 -7.58
CA CYS A 655 15.71 -0.19 -7.53
C CYS A 655 16.00 -1.46 -8.34
N GLN A 656 16.72 -1.32 -9.44
CA GLN A 656 17.13 -2.41 -10.32
C GLN A 656 18.19 -3.35 -9.72
N SER A 657 18.81 -3.00 -8.59
CA SER A 657 19.65 -3.93 -7.81
C SER A 657 18.85 -5.13 -7.28
N CYS A 658 17.53 -4.98 -7.15
CA CYS A 658 16.62 -6.04 -6.72
C CYS A 658 15.63 -6.44 -7.83
N HIS A 659 15.14 -5.49 -8.60
CA HIS A 659 14.16 -5.74 -9.66
C HIS A 659 14.85 -5.89 -11.03
N PRO A 660 14.61 -6.97 -11.80
CA PRO A 660 15.12 -7.04 -13.16
C PRO A 660 14.52 -5.95 -14.04
N ASP A 661 15.30 -5.45 -14.99
CA ASP A 661 14.86 -4.39 -15.90
C ASP A 661 15.66 -4.45 -17.22
N PRO A 662 15.03 -4.86 -18.34
CA PRO A 662 15.68 -4.95 -19.64
C PRO A 662 16.29 -3.64 -20.11
N VAL A 663 15.68 -2.49 -19.78
CA VAL A 663 16.12 -1.17 -20.30
C VAL A 663 17.52 -0.78 -19.83
N VAL A 664 17.95 -1.27 -18.67
CA VAL A 664 19.30 -1.05 -18.12
C VAL A 664 20.11 -2.35 -18.04
N GLY A 665 19.63 -3.43 -18.66
CA GLY A 665 20.27 -4.76 -18.62
C GLY A 665 20.37 -5.36 -17.21
N ALA A 666 19.53 -4.92 -16.26
CA ALA A 666 19.63 -5.36 -14.87
C ALA A 666 19.01 -6.75 -14.67
N LYS A 667 19.81 -7.68 -14.14
CA LYS A 667 19.35 -9.06 -13.83
C LYS A 667 18.43 -9.12 -12.60
N GLY A 668 18.54 -8.17 -11.68
CA GLY A 668 17.81 -8.17 -10.40
C GLY A 668 18.09 -9.41 -9.53
N LYS A 669 17.22 -9.67 -8.57
CA LYS A 669 17.28 -10.84 -7.68
C LYS A 669 16.32 -11.95 -8.14
N PRO A 670 16.66 -13.23 -7.95
CA PRO A 670 15.77 -14.35 -8.26
C PRO A 670 14.42 -14.23 -7.54
N GLY A 671 13.34 -14.61 -8.23
CA GLY A 671 11.97 -14.61 -7.67
C GLY A 671 11.31 -13.23 -7.55
N ILE A 672 12.01 -12.13 -7.86
CA ILE A 672 11.45 -10.78 -7.85
C ILE A 672 10.92 -10.41 -9.25
N PRO A 673 9.67 -9.92 -9.38
CA PRO A 673 9.15 -9.44 -10.66
C PRO A 673 9.94 -8.24 -11.17
N SER A 674 9.98 -8.04 -12.49
CA SER A 674 10.62 -6.88 -13.11
C SER A 674 10.13 -5.57 -12.53
N MET A 675 10.94 -4.52 -12.65
CA MET A 675 10.64 -3.22 -12.08
C MET A 675 9.29 -2.70 -12.56
N SER A 676 9.03 -2.81 -13.88
CA SER A 676 7.75 -2.44 -14.48
C SER A 676 6.58 -3.30 -13.95
N ALA A 677 6.73 -4.63 -13.89
CA ALA A 677 5.66 -5.51 -13.40
C ALA A 677 5.35 -5.26 -11.91
N ALA A 678 6.38 -5.00 -11.08
CA ALA A 678 6.22 -4.71 -9.66
C ALA A 678 5.46 -3.40 -9.42
N LEU A 679 5.86 -2.32 -10.10
CA LEU A 679 5.23 -1.01 -9.97
C LEU A 679 3.79 -1.01 -10.50
N HIS A 680 3.59 -1.45 -11.74
CA HIS A 680 2.27 -1.44 -12.36
C HIS A 680 1.33 -2.44 -11.69
N GLY A 681 1.81 -3.64 -11.38
CA GLY A 681 1.00 -4.67 -10.71
C GLY A 681 0.50 -4.26 -9.32
N TRP A 682 1.29 -3.50 -8.56
CA TRP A 682 0.84 -2.96 -7.28
C TRP A 682 -0.13 -1.79 -7.46
N HIS A 683 0.25 -0.77 -8.24
CA HIS A 683 -0.53 0.47 -8.35
C HIS A 683 -1.83 0.30 -9.14
N ALA A 684 -1.91 -0.64 -10.08
CA ALA A 684 -3.14 -0.91 -10.84
C ALA A 684 -4.34 -1.20 -9.93
N SER A 685 -4.13 -1.80 -8.75
CA SER A 685 -5.22 -2.05 -7.78
C SER A 685 -5.80 -0.77 -7.19
N TYR A 686 -4.99 0.29 -7.07
CA TYR A 686 -5.37 1.60 -6.53
C TYR A 686 -5.91 2.55 -7.60
N LEU A 687 -5.60 2.27 -8.87
CA LEU A 687 -5.95 3.11 -10.01
C LEU A 687 -7.00 2.47 -10.93
N SER A 688 -7.55 1.31 -10.56
CA SER A 688 -8.54 0.59 -11.39
C SER A 688 -9.82 1.42 -11.61
N GLY A 689 -10.43 1.25 -12.78
CA GLY A 689 -11.68 1.91 -13.17
C GLY A 689 -11.50 3.32 -13.72
N ARG A 690 -10.27 3.79 -13.93
CA ARG A 690 -9.93 5.12 -14.47
C ARG A 690 -9.58 5.07 -15.97
N GLY A 691 -9.56 6.21 -16.64
CA GLY A 691 -9.16 6.31 -18.04
C GLY A 691 -7.65 6.47 -18.19
N ALA A 692 -7.22 7.15 -19.26
CA ALA A 692 -5.82 7.52 -19.47
C ALA A 692 -5.25 8.41 -18.34
N ASP A 693 -6.11 9.05 -17.53
CA ASP A 693 -5.72 9.83 -16.36
C ASP A 693 -4.94 8.99 -15.35
N ALA A 694 -5.22 7.68 -15.25
CA ALA A 694 -4.48 6.75 -14.39
C ALA A 694 -2.98 6.73 -14.71
N CYS A 695 -2.64 6.75 -16.01
CA CYS A 695 -1.25 6.76 -16.44
C CYS A 695 -0.60 8.11 -16.12
N SER A 696 -1.33 9.21 -16.33
CA SER A 696 -0.84 10.58 -16.05
C SER A 696 -0.65 10.88 -14.56
N MET A 697 -1.17 10.03 -13.65
CA MET A 697 -0.89 10.16 -12.22
C MET A 697 0.57 9.85 -11.87
N CYS A 698 1.28 9.12 -12.72
CA CYS A 698 2.68 8.72 -12.53
C CYS A 698 3.59 9.19 -13.66
N HIS A 699 3.08 9.29 -14.89
CA HIS A 699 3.83 9.70 -16.07
C HIS A 699 3.56 11.17 -16.44
N PRO A 700 4.52 11.85 -17.08
CA PRO A 700 4.45 13.27 -17.46
C PRO A 700 3.55 13.48 -18.69
N ALA A 701 2.30 13.04 -18.60
CA ALA A 701 1.33 12.92 -19.70
C ALA A 701 0.00 13.62 -19.40
N SER A 702 -0.09 14.37 -18.29
CA SER A 702 -1.28 15.14 -17.97
C SER A 702 -1.49 16.25 -18.99
N ALA A 703 -2.70 16.37 -19.55
CA ALA A 703 -3.02 17.44 -20.50
C ALA A 703 -2.88 18.84 -19.89
N THR A 704 -3.01 18.97 -18.57
CA THR A 704 -2.83 20.23 -17.82
C THR A 704 -1.48 20.29 -17.09
N GLY A 705 -0.61 19.30 -17.32
CA GLY A 705 0.72 19.24 -16.72
C GLY A 705 1.72 20.13 -17.48
N PRO A 706 2.89 20.40 -16.87
CA PRO A 706 3.98 21.08 -17.54
C PRO A 706 4.59 20.26 -18.69
N THR A 707 4.45 18.93 -18.67
CA THR A 707 4.99 18.08 -19.74
C THR A 707 3.87 17.46 -20.58
N GLY A 708 4.13 17.29 -21.87
CA GLY A 708 3.38 16.43 -22.79
C GLY A 708 4.25 15.28 -23.29
N CYS A 709 4.19 14.12 -22.63
CA CYS A 709 4.92 12.93 -23.06
C CYS A 709 4.45 12.46 -24.45
N LEU A 710 3.14 12.23 -24.60
CA LEU A 710 2.49 12.00 -25.89
C LEU A 710 2.11 13.34 -26.49
N ARG A 711 2.82 13.78 -27.53
CA ARG A 711 2.65 15.09 -28.18
C ARG A 711 2.76 15.07 -29.70
N GLY A 712 2.87 13.90 -30.31
CA GLY A 712 2.91 13.72 -31.75
C GLY A 712 1.54 13.71 -32.42
N VAL A 713 1.52 13.41 -33.72
CA VAL A 713 0.31 13.38 -34.56
C VAL A 713 -0.79 12.46 -34.02
N HIS A 714 -0.44 11.36 -33.36
CA HIS A 714 -1.43 10.44 -32.77
C HIS A 714 -2.27 11.13 -31.68
N GLN A 715 -1.65 11.98 -30.85
CA GLN A 715 -2.38 12.78 -29.86
C GLN A 715 -3.32 13.77 -30.54
N ALA A 716 -2.85 14.44 -31.59
CA ALA A 716 -3.64 15.42 -32.35
C ALA A 716 -4.87 14.77 -33.03
N ARG A 717 -4.83 13.45 -33.26
CA ARG A 717 -5.96 12.65 -33.77
C ARG A 717 -6.83 12.05 -32.65
N GLY A 718 -6.60 12.43 -31.40
CA GLY A 718 -7.39 12.02 -30.24
C GLY A 718 -7.04 10.64 -29.69
N LEU A 719 -5.88 10.07 -30.04
CA LEU A 719 -5.38 8.86 -29.38
C LEU A 719 -4.70 9.20 -28.06
N SER A 720 -4.73 8.23 -27.15
CA SER A 720 -4.20 8.30 -25.79
C SER A 720 -3.33 7.08 -25.48
N CYS A 721 -2.70 7.06 -24.31
CA CYS A 721 -1.85 5.95 -23.89
C CYS A 721 -2.59 4.61 -23.85
N ILE A 722 -3.90 4.62 -23.54
CA ILE A 722 -4.70 3.40 -23.38
C ILE A 722 -5.09 2.77 -24.72
N ASP A 723 -5.11 3.55 -25.81
CA ASP A 723 -5.39 3.02 -27.15
C ASP A 723 -4.22 2.14 -27.63
N CYS A 724 -2.98 2.45 -27.21
CA CYS A 724 -1.80 1.67 -27.58
C CYS A 724 -1.44 0.61 -26.52
N HIS A 725 -1.45 0.97 -25.23
CA HIS A 725 -0.96 0.12 -24.15
C HIS A 725 -2.06 -0.55 -23.30
N GLY A 726 -3.33 -0.22 -23.54
CA GLY A 726 -4.46 -0.67 -22.72
C GLY A 726 -4.65 0.15 -21.44
N TYR A 727 -5.76 -0.10 -20.73
CA TYR A 727 -5.98 0.49 -19.40
C TYR A 727 -4.90 0.01 -18.41
N ILE A 728 -4.76 0.70 -17.27
CA ILE A 728 -3.73 0.35 -16.27
C ILE A 728 -3.85 -1.10 -15.78
N GLU A 729 -5.07 -1.64 -15.69
CA GLU A 729 -5.31 -3.03 -15.36
C GLU A 729 -4.79 -3.97 -16.45
N ASP A 730 -5.09 -3.66 -17.71
CA ASP A 730 -4.67 -4.47 -18.86
C ASP A 730 -3.14 -4.46 -19.00
N HIS A 731 -2.53 -3.28 -18.93
CA HIS A 731 -1.08 -3.10 -18.97
C HIS A 731 -0.38 -3.90 -17.86
N ALA A 732 -0.86 -3.77 -16.62
CA ALA A 732 -0.33 -4.52 -15.49
C ALA A 732 -0.50 -6.03 -15.67
N LEU A 733 -1.66 -6.49 -16.15
CA LEU A 733 -1.92 -7.90 -16.38
C LEU A 733 -1.03 -8.50 -17.48
N SER A 734 -0.74 -7.76 -18.56
CA SER A 734 0.18 -8.21 -19.61
C SER A 734 1.60 -8.45 -19.08
N LEU A 735 2.09 -7.55 -18.21
CA LEU A 735 3.37 -7.70 -17.53
C LEU A 735 3.35 -8.86 -16.53
N LEU A 736 2.33 -8.93 -15.68
CA LEU A 736 2.23 -9.96 -14.65
C LEU A 736 2.02 -11.36 -15.24
N LYS A 737 1.34 -11.48 -16.39
CA LYS A 737 1.19 -12.76 -17.09
C LYS A 737 2.52 -13.30 -17.58
N TYR A 738 3.44 -12.43 -18.03
CA TYR A 738 4.79 -12.83 -18.38
C TYR A 738 5.55 -13.35 -17.14
N GLU A 739 5.51 -12.60 -16.03
CA GLU A 739 6.18 -12.99 -14.78
C GLU A 739 5.61 -14.29 -14.19
N LEU A 740 4.30 -14.50 -14.30
CA LEU A 740 3.61 -15.74 -13.88
C LEU A 740 4.10 -16.94 -14.69
N LYS A 741 4.24 -16.81 -16.02
CA LYS A 741 4.80 -17.85 -16.89
C LYS A 741 6.25 -18.20 -16.53
N LYS A 742 7.01 -17.24 -15.96
CA LYS A 742 8.37 -17.45 -15.44
C LYS A 742 8.39 -18.02 -14.01
N GLY A 743 7.26 -18.41 -13.44
CA GLY A 743 7.16 -19.01 -12.11
C GLY A 743 7.30 -18.02 -10.95
N LYS A 744 7.23 -16.71 -11.20
CA LYS A 744 7.35 -15.70 -10.13
C LYS A 744 6.05 -15.56 -9.32
N PRO A 745 6.12 -15.26 -8.01
CA PRO A 745 4.97 -15.24 -7.10
C PRO A 745 4.11 -13.96 -7.23
N VAL A 746 3.58 -13.70 -8.43
CA VAL A 746 2.80 -12.49 -8.76
C VAL A 746 1.29 -12.66 -8.65
N GLN A 747 0.80 -13.85 -8.29
CA GLN A 747 -0.63 -14.16 -8.23
C GLN A 747 -1.42 -13.16 -7.36
N LYS A 748 -0.83 -12.71 -6.24
CA LYS A 748 -1.44 -11.72 -5.34
C LYS A 748 -1.73 -10.36 -6.01
N LEU A 749 -0.98 -10.02 -7.07
CA LEU A 749 -1.14 -8.79 -7.84
C LEU A 749 -2.12 -8.96 -9.01
N ILE A 750 -2.28 -10.19 -9.51
CA ILE A 750 -3.23 -10.53 -10.59
C ILE A 750 -4.66 -10.61 -10.06
N THR A 751 -4.87 -11.32 -8.95
CA THR A 751 -6.20 -11.60 -8.37
C THR A 751 -7.13 -10.38 -8.23
N PRO A 752 -6.68 -9.18 -7.80
CA PRO A 752 -7.57 -8.03 -7.64
C PRO A 752 -7.88 -7.28 -8.95
N LEU A 753 -7.29 -7.66 -10.08
CA LEU A 753 -7.42 -6.96 -11.36
C LEU A 753 -8.37 -7.70 -12.30
N THR A 754 -9.14 -6.94 -13.07
CA THR A 754 -10.01 -7.46 -14.13
C THR A 754 -9.63 -6.74 -15.42
N PRO A 755 -9.36 -7.48 -16.51
CA PRO A 755 -9.15 -6.89 -17.83
C PRO A 755 -10.33 -6.00 -18.25
N ARG A 756 -10.04 -4.98 -19.05
CA ARG A 756 -11.04 -4.02 -19.53
C ARG A 756 -11.13 -3.99 -21.05
N THR A 757 -10.02 -4.15 -21.75
CA THR A 757 -10.02 -4.23 -23.22
C THR A 757 -10.38 -5.62 -23.75
N VAL A 758 -10.18 -6.68 -22.95
CA VAL A 758 -10.52 -8.06 -23.34
C VAL A 758 -11.45 -8.71 -22.33
N SER A 759 -12.13 -9.79 -22.73
CA SER A 759 -13.18 -10.40 -21.90
C SER A 759 -12.67 -11.10 -20.64
N ASN A 760 -11.43 -11.60 -20.64
CA ASN A 760 -10.85 -12.32 -19.51
C ASN A 760 -9.32 -12.43 -19.58
N PHE A 761 -8.71 -12.84 -18.47
CA PHE A 761 -7.25 -12.92 -18.32
C PHE A 761 -6.58 -13.90 -19.31
N LYS A 762 -7.29 -14.90 -19.84
CA LYS A 762 -6.71 -15.81 -20.84
C LYS A 762 -6.40 -15.08 -22.16
N GLN A 763 -7.20 -14.08 -22.51
CA GLN A 763 -7.03 -13.27 -23.74
C GLN A 763 -5.96 -12.18 -23.63
N ILE A 764 -5.45 -11.88 -22.43
CA ILE A 764 -4.32 -10.96 -22.25
C ILE A 764 -3.06 -11.54 -22.92
N VAL A 765 -2.39 -10.80 -23.80
CA VAL A 765 -1.12 -11.24 -24.39
C VAL A 765 0.01 -10.78 -23.47
N ALA A 766 0.80 -11.75 -22.98
CA ALA A 766 1.93 -11.46 -22.09
C ALA A 766 2.98 -10.61 -22.80
N ARG A 767 3.61 -9.67 -22.09
CA ARG A 767 4.61 -8.77 -22.65
C ARG A 767 5.82 -8.62 -21.74
N VAL A 768 7.01 -8.54 -22.33
CA VAL A 768 8.24 -8.10 -21.67
C VAL A 768 8.31 -6.57 -21.79
N PRO A 769 8.50 -5.83 -20.67
CA PRO A 769 8.61 -4.38 -20.74
C PRO A 769 9.81 -3.98 -21.60
N TRP A 770 9.64 -2.93 -22.43
CA TRP A 770 10.67 -2.39 -23.33
C TRP A 770 11.06 -3.23 -24.54
N GLU A 771 10.67 -4.51 -24.60
CA GLU A 771 10.91 -5.40 -25.74
C GLU A 771 9.61 -5.64 -26.54
N ASN A 772 8.49 -5.87 -25.84
CA ASN A 772 7.18 -6.10 -26.45
C ASN A 772 6.31 -4.85 -26.29
N GLU A 773 6.38 -3.95 -27.27
CA GLU A 773 5.66 -2.68 -27.29
C GLU A 773 4.69 -2.62 -28.49
N PRO A 774 3.77 -1.65 -28.53
CA PRO A 774 2.82 -1.52 -29.63
C PRO A 774 3.51 -1.42 -31.01
N THR A 775 3.08 -2.24 -31.96
CA THR A 775 3.59 -2.21 -33.35
C THR A 775 2.82 -1.19 -34.21
N CYS A 776 3.50 -0.49 -35.12
CA CYS A 776 2.86 0.47 -36.04
C CYS A 776 1.92 -0.23 -37.03
N GLU A 777 2.28 -1.43 -37.51
CA GLU A 777 1.50 -2.23 -38.46
C GLU A 777 0.11 -2.61 -37.94
N SER A 778 -0.07 -2.58 -36.62
CA SER A 778 -1.36 -2.85 -36.00
C SER A 778 -2.43 -1.81 -36.32
N CYS A 779 -2.04 -0.64 -36.83
CA CYS A 779 -2.93 0.45 -37.23
C CYS A 779 -2.60 0.99 -38.63
N HIS A 780 -1.33 0.89 -39.06
CA HIS A 780 -0.81 1.41 -40.33
C HIS A 780 -0.40 0.24 -41.24
N ASN A 781 -1.39 -0.46 -41.79
CA ASN A 781 -1.19 -1.54 -42.75
C ASN A 781 -2.15 -1.38 -43.93
N ASP A 782 -1.61 -1.19 -45.13
CA ASP A 782 -2.39 -0.88 -46.33
C ASP A 782 -3.26 -2.05 -46.81
N ALA A 783 -2.98 -3.28 -46.37
CA ALA A 783 -3.75 -4.46 -46.74
C ALA A 783 -5.04 -4.66 -45.93
N LYS A 784 -5.19 -4.02 -44.77
CA LYS A 784 -6.37 -4.16 -43.90
C LYS A 784 -6.67 -2.87 -43.15
N HIS A 785 -7.92 -2.40 -43.20
CA HIS A 785 -8.41 -1.39 -42.26
C HIS A 785 -8.37 -1.96 -40.83
N VAL A 786 -7.37 -1.58 -40.05
CA VAL A 786 -7.22 -2.02 -38.66
C VAL A 786 -7.81 -0.96 -37.71
N GLY A 787 -8.35 -1.41 -36.58
CA GLY A 787 -8.98 -0.53 -35.59
C GLY A 787 -8.01 0.49 -34.97
N ARG A 788 -8.53 1.42 -34.18
CA ARG A 788 -7.75 2.51 -33.55
C ARG A 788 -6.85 2.08 -32.38
N SER A 789 -6.69 0.78 -32.11
CA SER A 789 -6.06 0.25 -30.91
C SER A 789 -4.96 -0.75 -31.24
N SER A 790 -3.79 -0.54 -30.64
CA SER A 790 -2.64 -1.44 -30.73
C SER A 790 -2.52 -2.40 -29.54
N PHE A 791 -3.44 -2.33 -28.56
CA PHE A 791 -3.42 -3.20 -27.40
C PHE A 791 -3.43 -4.70 -27.79
N ASN A 792 -2.65 -5.51 -27.07
CA ASN A 792 -2.42 -6.94 -27.31
C ASN A 792 -1.67 -7.28 -28.62
N MET A 793 -1.26 -6.29 -29.40
CA MET A 793 -0.45 -6.48 -30.61
C MET A 793 0.95 -5.92 -30.36
N TRP A 794 1.83 -6.81 -29.91
CA TRP A 794 3.17 -6.46 -29.50
C TRP A 794 4.19 -6.83 -30.59
N THR A 795 5.25 -6.04 -30.68
CA THR A 795 6.49 -6.45 -31.35
C THR A 795 7.00 -7.78 -30.77
N LYS A 796 7.67 -8.59 -31.57
CA LYS A 796 8.21 -9.89 -31.14
C LYS A 796 9.35 -9.71 -30.13
N ASP A 797 10.23 -8.76 -30.39
CA ASP A 797 11.37 -8.40 -29.55
C ASP A 797 11.76 -6.92 -29.76
N GLY A 798 12.86 -6.51 -29.11
CA GLY A 798 13.35 -5.15 -29.16
C GLY A 798 13.83 -4.68 -30.55
N GLY A 799 14.14 -5.59 -31.48
CA GLY A 799 14.60 -5.24 -32.83
C GLY A 799 13.48 -4.65 -33.70
N GLU A 800 12.27 -5.16 -33.54
CA GLU A 800 11.08 -4.73 -34.31
C GLU A 800 10.41 -3.43 -33.78
N LEU A 801 10.98 -2.80 -32.75
CA LEU A 801 10.45 -1.55 -32.23
C LEU A 801 10.57 -0.44 -33.29
N TYR A 802 9.54 0.41 -33.42
CA TYR A 802 9.55 1.58 -34.32
C TYR A 802 10.83 2.43 -34.24
N ARG A 803 11.39 2.62 -33.04
CA ARG A 803 12.64 3.38 -32.85
C ARG A 803 13.89 2.73 -33.46
N ASN A 804 13.81 1.43 -33.75
CA ASN A 804 14.86 0.58 -34.29
C ASN A 804 14.57 0.14 -35.73
N SER A 805 13.36 0.41 -36.24
CA SER A 805 12.94 0.06 -37.60
C SER A 805 13.64 0.90 -38.65
N LEU A 806 13.94 0.25 -39.77
CA LEU A 806 14.43 0.86 -41.00
C LEU A 806 13.27 1.00 -41.99
N ASP A 807 13.45 1.90 -42.95
CA ASP A 807 12.59 2.03 -44.12
C ASP A 807 12.72 0.82 -45.06
N ALA A 808 11.89 0.74 -46.11
CA ALA A 808 11.90 -0.38 -47.04
C ALA A 808 13.22 -0.53 -47.84
N THR A 809 14.04 0.54 -47.89
CA THR A 809 15.38 0.49 -48.50
C THR A 809 16.47 -0.05 -47.56
N GLU A 810 16.12 -0.33 -46.30
CA GLU A 810 17.02 -0.75 -45.22
C GLU A 810 18.15 0.25 -44.90
N GLY A 811 18.02 1.51 -45.34
CA GLY A 811 19.03 2.54 -45.16
C GLY A 811 18.69 3.56 -44.08
N LEU A 812 17.47 4.09 -44.10
CA LEU A 812 17.03 5.17 -43.21
C LEU A 812 16.31 4.62 -42.00
N MET A 813 16.66 5.11 -40.82
CA MET A 813 15.88 4.85 -39.62
C MET A 813 14.50 5.51 -39.76
N CYS A 814 13.39 4.82 -39.50
CA CYS A 814 12.06 5.43 -39.59
C CYS A 814 11.97 6.72 -38.74
N ALA A 815 12.57 6.69 -37.56
CA ALA A 815 12.60 7.83 -36.64
C ALA A 815 13.44 9.03 -37.14
N SER A 816 14.34 8.85 -38.12
CA SER A 816 15.05 9.96 -38.75
C SER A 816 14.09 10.87 -39.53
N CYS A 817 13.09 10.28 -40.18
CA CYS A 817 12.13 10.98 -41.03
C CYS A 817 10.85 11.36 -40.28
N HIS A 818 10.41 10.52 -39.34
CA HIS A 818 9.15 10.64 -38.62
C HIS A 818 9.28 11.17 -37.19
N ASN A 819 10.51 11.28 -36.64
CA ASN A 819 10.84 11.61 -35.25
C ASN A 819 10.61 10.48 -34.23
N SER A 820 11.01 10.72 -32.98
CA SER A 820 10.89 9.77 -31.86
C SER A 820 9.45 9.29 -31.61
N PRO A 821 9.26 8.05 -31.07
CA PRO A 821 7.95 7.59 -30.61
C PRO A 821 7.32 8.59 -29.63
N HIS A 822 6.01 8.77 -29.68
CA HIS A 822 5.26 9.78 -28.91
C HIS A 822 5.48 11.25 -29.30
N ALA A 823 6.45 11.55 -30.17
CA ALA A 823 6.74 12.90 -30.70
C ALA A 823 6.76 12.93 -32.24
N ILE A 824 6.07 11.97 -32.87
CA ILE A 824 5.99 11.83 -34.33
C ILE A 824 5.40 13.07 -34.98
N TYR A 825 5.96 13.50 -36.12
CA TYR A 825 5.53 14.69 -36.84
C TYR A 825 4.09 14.62 -37.40
N PRO A 826 3.35 15.75 -37.44
CA PRO A 826 3.58 16.99 -36.71
C PRO A 826 3.49 16.78 -35.19
N ALA A 827 4.46 17.34 -34.46
CA ALA A 827 4.45 17.36 -33.01
C ALA A 827 3.97 18.71 -32.47
N MET A 828 3.22 18.70 -31.35
CA MET A 828 2.71 19.90 -30.68
C MET A 828 3.42 20.09 -29.33
N ASN A 829 4.49 20.89 -29.32
CA ASN A 829 5.24 21.15 -28.10
C ASN A 829 4.72 22.38 -27.36
N ALA A 830 4.41 22.22 -26.08
CA ALA A 830 3.86 23.29 -25.24
C ALA A 830 4.86 24.42 -24.95
N TYR A 831 6.17 24.16 -25.03
CA TYR A 831 7.23 25.17 -24.85
C TYR A 831 7.60 25.89 -26.16
N GLY A 832 6.87 25.62 -27.24
CA GLY A 832 7.02 26.28 -28.54
C GLY A 832 6.60 25.35 -29.66
N LYS A 833 5.56 25.74 -30.42
CA LYS A 833 4.89 24.89 -31.43
C LYS A 833 5.83 24.20 -32.44
N ASP A 834 6.98 24.81 -32.71
CA ASP A 834 7.94 24.35 -33.73
C ASP A 834 9.18 23.66 -33.13
N ARG A 835 9.24 23.50 -31.80
CA ARG A 835 10.44 23.02 -31.09
C ARG A 835 10.80 21.57 -31.41
N ASP A 836 9.82 20.68 -31.56
CA ASP A 836 10.06 19.33 -32.09
C ASP A 836 10.16 19.34 -33.62
N ASN A 837 9.46 20.24 -34.31
CA ASN A 837 9.35 20.29 -35.78
C ASN A 837 10.51 21.01 -36.49
N ILE A 838 11.67 21.20 -35.82
CA ILE A 838 12.78 22.00 -36.35
C ILE A 838 13.25 21.48 -37.70
N GLN A 839 13.50 20.18 -37.81
CA GLN A 839 14.06 19.56 -39.02
C GLN A 839 13.12 19.61 -40.22
N PRO A 840 11.82 19.23 -40.09
CA PRO A 840 10.86 19.47 -41.15
C PRO A 840 10.78 20.93 -41.61
N ILE A 841 10.82 21.89 -40.68
CA ILE A 841 10.76 23.30 -41.06
C ILE A 841 12.07 23.77 -41.69
N GLN A 842 13.21 23.32 -41.19
CA GLN A 842 14.53 23.60 -41.73
C GLN A 842 14.62 23.15 -43.19
N TYR A 843 14.34 21.87 -43.44
CA TYR A 843 14.61 21.22 -44.73
C TYR A 843 13.50 21.40 -45.76
N GLN A 844 12.23 21.39 -45.34
CA GLN A 844 11.08 21.40 -46.26
C GLN A 844 10.05 22.49 -46.02
N LYS A 845 10.23 23.36 -45.01
CA LYS A 845 9.30 24.45 -44.66
C LYS A 845 7.89 23.97 -44.28
N MET A 846 7.72 22.68 -43.97
CA MET A 846 6.46 22.05 -43.57
C MET A 846 6.62 21.31 -42.25
N ARG A 847 5.54 21.13 -41.48
CA ARG A 847 5.53 20.40 -40.19
C ARG A 847 5.16 18.92 -40.34
N VAL A 848 5.55 18.28 -41.43
CA VAL A 848 5.24 16.87 -41.71
C VAL A 848 6.52 16.06 -41.72
N SER A 849 6.42 14.73 -41.71
CA SER A 849 7.59 13.85 -41.87
C SER A 849 8.42 14.24 -43.09
N ILE A 850 9.74 14.04 -43.01
CA ILE A 850 10.66 14.36 -44.11
C ILE A 850 10.25 13.58 -45.35
N GLY A 851 10.16 14.26 -46.50
CA GLY A 851 9.74 13.66 -47.78
C GLY A 851 8.23 13.62 -48.01
N ALA A 852 7.41 13.81 -46.97
CA ALA A 852 5.95 13.78 -47.13
C ALA A 852 5.42 14.87 -48.08
N LYS A 853 4.29 14.57 -48.75
CA LYS A 853 3.72 15.37 -49.85
C LYS A 853 4.63 15.47 -51.09
N ASN A 854 5.27 14.35 -51.45
CA ASN A 854 6.18 14.23 -52.61
C ASN A 854 7.34 15.22 -52.57
N ASN A 855 7.80 15.61 -51.38
CA ASN A 855 8.90 16.55 -51.25
C ASN A 855 10.26 15.83 -51.16
N CYS A 856 10.45 14.84 -52.04
CA CYS A 856 11.66 14.01 -52.10
C CYS A 856 12.91 14.83 -52.41
N LYS A 857 12.76 16.05 -52.98
CA LYS A 857 13.85 17.01 -53.26
C LYS A 857 14.68 17.43 -52.05
N VAL A 858 14.20 17.16 -50.84
CA VAL A 858 14.99 17.34 -49.62
C VAL A 858 16.29 16.54 -49.72
N CYS A 859 16.21 15.27 -50.14
CA CYS A 859 17.37 14.38 -50.26
C CYS A 859 17.75 14.14 -51.73
N HIS A 860 16.77 13.98 -52.60
CA HIS A 860 16.97 13.70 -54.02
C HIS A 860 17.24 14.98 -54.81
N LYS A 861 18.19 14.94 -55.76
CA LYS A 861 18.44 16.05 -56.70
C LYS A 861 17.56 15.97 -57.96
N VAL A 862 16.75 14.92 -58.08
CA VAL A 862 15.78 14.70 -59.15
C VAL A 862 14.35 14.62 -58.58
N ASP A 863 13.36 14.83 -59.44
CA ASP A 863 11.96 14.57 -59.11
C ASP A 863 11.73 13.06 -59.01
N MET A 864 11.07 12.62 -57.94
CA MET A 864 10.72 11.21 -57.70
C MET A 864 9.21 11.03 -57.90
N GLU A 865 8.81 10.02 -58.67
CA GLU A 865 7.39 9.72 -58.95
C GLU A 865 6.78 8.73 -57.94
N GLU A 866 7.60 7.89 -57.31
CA GLU A 866 7.19 6.88 -56.33
C GLU A 866 7.96 7.04 -55.00
N ASP A 867 7.33 6.63 -53.91
CA ASP A 867 7.94 6.56 -52.58
C ASP A 867 8.47 5.13 -52.34
N ALA A 868 9.79 4.96 -52.35
CA ALA A 868 10.44 3.67 -52.13
C ALA A 868 10.73 3.39 -50.64
N HIS A 869 10.37 4.30 -49.72
CA HIS A 869 10.71 4.19 -48.30
C HIS A 869 9.65 3.51 -47.44
N HIS A 870 8.41 3.38 -47.94
CA HIS A 870 7.29 2.69 -47.29
C HIS A 870 6.88 1.49 -48.14
#